data_AF-A0A8I1Q7F4-F1
#
_entry.id   AF-A0A8I1Q7F4-F1
#
_cell.length_a   1.000
_cell.length_b   1.000
_cell.length_c   1.000
_cell.angle_alpha   90.00
_cell.angle_beta   90.00
_cell.angle_gamma   90.00
#
_symmetry.space_group_name_H-M   'P 1'
#
loop_
_entity.id
_entity.type
_entity.pdbx_description
1 polymer ?
#
loop_
_entity_poly.entity_id
_entity_poly.type
_entity_poly.pdbx_seq_one_letter_code
_entity_poly.pdbx_strand_id
1 'polypeptide(L)'
;MTGIRLLPFGDRGMLVEVDSLEEVLALHARLAALRPEGVVDLVPAARTVLVHVDPTRLSLAAARAWIARAGEVTAPPARTGAVVELPIVYDGPDLDEVAEALGIRPDELIERHAACEWTVAFTGFAPGFGYLASADWPYDIARRASPRTRVPAGAVGLAGAFAGAYPRETPGGWQLIGTTPAPLFDPAGDPPALLAPGARVRFVAAPASPDPRLHAAARAAADAPNPVALPAVAGPAAAAVPAAGRAAAAAAGAPAAAALPTAPAVGLPAAAAPDPTAPPGPAGPTAAPTTAPVPATPAAPASATPTAPTPTPKLQWRTETASADRSLGAPLQSRGQGQGEGQGQGPARGGRGSPAFAAIEPGLRATLQDQGRPGHAAEGIAASGAADRAALRTANRLVGNPEDAAGIEITMGGFRAVARADLHVVVAGAWGPIRIDGRAVDPYTAHPWSSGTELHVDWFAHGARGYLAVRGGLAPADARAIVDSFATDTLSGLGPAALRAGDVVTLAGTPLTPIPPDDLHPWSPPADALLEIALAPGPRADWFAAAPNPTATAAAATHAADIPTALFETIWTVSNQADRVGIRLDGPPLTRTRAGELPSEGMLPGAIQVPPDGHPVILGPDGPVTGGYPVIAVVADASRDALAQARPGTRLRFRHAH
;
A
#
# COMPACT_ATOMS: atom_id res chain seq x y z
N MET A 1 -1.29 14.88 -30.07
CA MET A 1 -0.89 14.39 -28.75
C MET A 1 0.61 14.24 -28.75
N THR A 2 1.29 14.99 -27.90
CA THR A 2 2.67 14.73 -27.50
C THR A 2 2.75 13.31 -26.93
N GLY A 3 3.85 12.60 -27.16
CA GLY A 3 3.93 11.16 -26.92
C GLY A 3 3.75 10.77 -25.45
N ILE A 4 3.00 9.69 -25.20
CA ILE A 4 2.94 9.03 -23.89
C ILE A 4 4.34 8.58 -23.46
N ARG A 5 4.70 8.78 -22.18
CA ARG A 5 5.94 8.24 -21.61
C ARG A 5 5.62 7.04 -20.73
N LEU A 6 6.19 5.88 -21.07
CA LEU A 6 5.99 4.64 -20.32
C LEU A 6 7.16 4.40 -19.37
N LEU A 7 6.87 4.43 -18.07
CA LEU A 7 7.84 4.26 -17.00
C LEU A 7 7.62 2.92 -16.28
N PRO A 8 8.68 2.21 -15.88
CA PRO A 8 8.52 1.01 -15.07
C PRO A 8 8.01 1.37 -13.67
N PHE A 9 7.18 0.50 -13.10
CA PHE A 9 6.77 0.59 -11.69
C PHE A 9 6.90 -0.81 -11.06
N GLY A 10 8.15 -1.26 -10.94
CA GLY A 10 8.48 -2.60 -10.47
C GLY A 10 8.17 -3.70 -11.48
N ASP A 11 7.92 -4.90 -10.96
CA ASP A 11 7.61 -6.13 -11.70
C ASP A 11 6.10 -6.38 -11.90
N ARG A 12 5.25 -5.47 -11.39
CA ARG A 12 3.77 -5.57 -11.42
C ARG A 12 3.07 -4.34 -11.95
N GLY A 13 3.79 -3.30 -12.37
CA GLY A 13 3.16 -2.05 -12.78
C GLY A 13 3.90 -1.29 -13.85
N MET A 14 3.15 -0.45 -14.55
CA MET A 14 3.66 0.57 -15.46
C MET A 14 2.98 1.89 -15.18
N LEU A 15 3.77 2.97 -15.11
CA LEU A 15 3.26 4.32 -14.97
C LEU A 15 3.25 5.00 -16.34
N VAL A 16 2.08 5.42 -16.78
CA VAL A 16 1.89 6.12 -18.05
C VAL A 16 1.80 7.60 -17.77
N GLU A 17 2.80 8.37 -18.21
CA GLU A 17 2.89 9.82 -17.99
C GLU A 17 2.49 10.59 -19.26
N VAL A 18 1.70 11.65 -19.07
CA VAL A 18 1.16 12.53 -20.12
C VAL A 18 1.32 14.01 -19.74
N ASP A 19 0.99 14.92 -20.65
CA ASP A 19 1.28 16.34 -20.47
C ASP A 19 0.23 17.10 -19.67
N SER A 20 -1.02 16.62 -19.67
CA SER A 20 -2.13 17.31 -19.02
C SER A 20 -3.13 16.35 -18.37
N LEU A 21 -3.95 16.90 -17.47
CA LEU A 21 -5.04 16.18 -16.81
C LEU A 21 -6.11 15.71 -17.80
N GLU A 22 -6.37 16.49 -18.86
CA GLU A 22 -7.29 16.11 -19.93
C GLU A 22 -6.81 14.85 -20.66
N GLU A 23 -5.50 14.77 -20.93
CA GLU A 23 -4.90 13.57 -21.51
C GLU A 23 -4.97 12.36 -20.56
N VAL A 24 -4.84 12.57 -19.24
CA VAL A 24 -5.03 11.50 -18.24
C VAL A 24 -6.45 10.96 -18.29
N LEU A 25 -7.45 11.84 -18.24
CA LEU A 25 -8.86 11.45 -18.27
C LEU A 25 -9.21 10.68 -19.54
N ALA A 26 -8.76 11.17 -20.69
CA ALA A 26 -8.97 10.52 -21.97
C ALA A 26 -8.26 9.15 -22.05
N LEU A 27 -7.01 9.06 -21.57
CA LEU A 27 -6.25 7.82 -21.53
C LEU A 27 -6.89 6.79 -20.58
N HIS A 28 -7.25 7.20 -19.36
CA HIS A 28 -7.90 6.35 -18.37
C HIS A 28 -9.18 5.73 -18.94
N ALA A 29 -10.05 6.53 -19.55
CA ALA A 29 -11.28 6.04 -20.16
C ALA A 29 -11.02 5.06 -21.32
N ARG A 30 -9.99 5.29 -22.15
CA ARG A 30 -9.59 4.34 -23.21
C ARG A 30 -9.03 3.02 -22.65
N LEU A 31 -8.17 3.09 -21.64
CA LEU A 31 -7.63 1.91 -20.96
C LEU A 31 -8.76 1.12 -20.28
N ALA A 32 -9.69 1.78 -19.61
CA ALA A 32 -10.84 1.13 -18.99
C ALA A 32 -11.72 0.40 -20.03
N ALA A 33 -12.01 1.04 -21.17
CA ALA A 33 -12.83 0.46 -22.23
C ALA A 33 -12.19 -0.77 -22.93
N LEU A 34 -10.86 -0.84 -22.96
CA LEU A 34 -10.10 -1.88 -23.64
C LEU A 34 -9.38 -2.83 -22.67
N ARG A 35 -9.79 -2.85 -21.39
CA ARG A 35 -9.09 -3.54 -20.30
C ARG A 35 -9.01 -5.06 -20.56
N PRO A 36 -7.80 -5.63 -20.70
CA PRO A 36 -7.62 -7.08 -20.83
C PRO A 36 -7.68 -7.76 -19.45
N GLU A 37 -7.89 -9.08 -19.46
CA GLU A 37 -7.70 -9.89 -18.26
C GLU A 37 -6.26 -9.75 -17.72
N GLY A 38 -6.11 -9.74 -16.40
CA GLY A 38 -4.82 -9.59 -15.72
C GLY A 38 -4.47 -8.15 -15.37
N VAL A 39 -5.20 -7.14 -15.85
CA VAL A 39 -5.13 -5.79 -15.24
C VAL A 39 -5.87 -5.83 -13.92
N VAL A 40 -5.16 -5.56 -12.82
CA VAL A 40 -5.71 -5.50 -11.46
C VAL A 40 -6.35 -4.16 -11.19
N ASP A 41 -5.70 -3.06 -11.58
CA ASP A 41 -6.20 -1.71 -11.34
C ASP A 41 -5.67 -0.68 -12.36
N LEU A 42 -6.41 0.42 -12.51
CA LEU A 42 -6.06 1.60 -13.31
C LEU A 42 -6.21 2.84 -12.43
N VAL A 43 -5.10 3.36 -11.91
CA VAL A 43 -5.11 4.46 -10.94
C VAL A 43 -4.72 5.76 -11.66
N PRO A 44 -5.69 6.60 -12.09
CA PRO A 44 -5.38 7.93 -12.60
C PRO A 44 -4.89 8.84 -11.47
N ALA A 45 -4.06 9.81 -11.82
CA ALA A 45 -3.58 10.85 -10.93
C ALA A 45 -3.36 12.15 -11.72
N ALA A 46 -2.62 13.12 -11.19
CA ALA A 46 -2.54 14.46 -11.78
C ALA A 46 -2.03 14.48 -13.23
N ARG A 47 -1.02 13.65 -13.53
CA ARG A 47 -0.39 13.55 -14.87
C ARG A 47 -0.09 12.12 -15.30
N THR A 48 -0.57 11.16 -14.54
CA THR A 48 -0.22 9.75 -14.74
C THR A 48 -1.42 8.84 -14.64
N VAL A 49 -1.34 7.68 -15.30
CA VAL A 49 -2.19 6.52 -15.02
C VAL A 49 -1.26 5.36 -14.64
N LEU A 50 -1.36 4.88 -13.41
CA LEU A 50 -0.70 3.64 -13.01
C LEU A 50 -1.54 2.47 -13.49
N VAL A 51 -0.93 1.58 -14.28
CA VAL A 51 -1.49 0.30 -14.67
C VAL A 51 -0.89 -0.77 -13.78
N HIS A 52 -1.69 -1.33 -12.87
CA HIS A 52 -1.30 -2.47 -12.02
C HIS A 52 -1.78 -3.77 -12.68
N VAL A 53 -0.87 -4.73 -12.85
CA VAL A 53 -1.16 -6.03 -13.45
C VAL A 53 -0.81 -7.18 -12.50
N ASP A 54 -1.47 -8.31 -12.71
CA ASP A 54 -1.05 -9.62 -12.23
C ASP A 54 -0.10 -10.23 -13.27
N PRO A 55 1.22 -10.30 -13.00
CA PRO A 55 2.20 -10.78 -13.98
C PRO A 55 2.03 -12.26 -14.32
N THR A 56 1.28 -13.04 -13.53
CA THR A 56 0.96 -14.44 -13.83
C THR A 56 -0.11 -14.58 -14.91
N ARG A 57 -0.93 -13.54 -15.11
CA ARG A 57 -1.99 -13.48 -16.13
C ARG A 57 -1.64 -12.57 -17.31
N LEU A 58 -0.96 -11.45 -17.05
CA LEU A 58 -0.59 -10.47 -18.05
C LEU A 58 0.86 -9.99 -17.82
N SER A 59 1.77 -10.41 -18.69
CA SER A 59 3.17 -9.98 -18.61
C SER A 59 3.30 -8.46 -18.83
N LEU A 60 4.32 -7.84 -18.22
CA LEU A 60 4.60 -6.41 -18.41
C LEU A 60 4.85 -6.05 -19.88
N ALA A 61 5.41 -6.96 -20.68
CA ALA A 61 5.61 -6.75 -22.11
C ALA A 61 4.27 -6.67 -22.87
N ALA A 62 3.33 -7.56 -22.54
CA ALA A 62 1.98 -7.53 -23.11
C ALA A 62 1.19 -6.30 -22.64
N ALA A 63 1.30 -5.93 -21.36
CA ALA A 63 0.72 -4.70 -20.82
C ALA A 63 1.25 -3.46 -21.54
N ARG A 64 2.58 -3.37 -21.76
CA ARG A 64 3.20 -2.28 -22.54
C ARG A 64 2.62 -2.17 -23.94
N ALA A 65 2.52 -3.28 -24.67
CA ALA A 65 1.97 -3.30 -26.02
C ALA A 65 0.49 -2.91 -26.06
N TRP A 66 -0.28 -3.30 -25.04
CA TRP A 66 -1.67 -2.87 -24.89
C TRP A 66 -1.80 -1.36 -24.61
N ILE A 67 -1.02 -0.83 -23.67
CA ILE A 67 -1.02 0.61 -23.35
C ILE A 67 -0.65 1.44 -24.57
N ALA A 68 0.39 1.03 -25.32
CA ALA A 68 0.81 1.73 -26.53
C ALA A 68 -0.35 1.84 -27.55
N ARG A 69 -1.06 0.74 -27.81
CA ARG A 69 -2.25 0.74 -28.68
C ARG A 69 -3.36 1.65 -28.16
N ALA A 70 -3.60 1.68 -26.85
CA ALA A 70 -4.60 2.58 -26.25
C ALA A 70 -4.20 4.06 -26.36
N GLY A 71 -2.90 4.36 -26.44
CA GLY A 71 -2.37 5.71 -26.67
C GLY A 71 -2.49 6.20 -28.12
N GLU A 72 -2.49 5.29 -29.10
CA GLU A 72 -2.63 5.62 -30.53
C GLU A 72 -4.05 6.05 -30.90
N VAL A 73 -5.05 5.65 -30.11
CA VAL A 73 -6.45 6.01 -30.34
C VAL A 73 -6.67 7.48 -29.95
N THR A 74 -6.90 8.32 -30.96
CA THR A 74 -7.12 9.78 -30.80
C THR A 74 -8.58 10.17 -30.63
N ALA A 75 -9.52 9.28 -30.95
CA ALA A 75 -10.93 9.56 -30.77
C ALA A 75 -11.24 9.75 -29.26
N PRO A 76 -11.95 10.83 -28.89
CA PRO A 76 -12.37 11.00 -27.51
C PRO A 76 -13.30 9.84 -27.13
N PRO A 77 -13.10 9.21 -25.96
CA PRO A 77 -14.01 8.18 -25.50
C PRO A 77 -15.40 8.77 -25.35
N ALA A 78 -16.43 8.00 -25.72
CA ALA A 78 -17.80 8.42 -25.53
C ALA A 78 -18.04 8.69 -24.02
N ARG A 79 -18.56 9.87 -23.69
CA ARG A 79 -18.97 10.19 -22.31
C ARG A 79 -20.24 9.39 -22.00
N THR A 80 -20.06 8.21 -21.43
CA THR A 80 -21.16 7.32 -21.04
C THR A 80 -21.35 7.38 -19.52
N GLY A 81 -22.59 7.19 -19.05
CA GLY A 81 -22.95 7.17 -17.63
C GLY A 81 -23.80 8.36 -17.18
N ALA A 82 -24.57 8.15 -16.11
CA ALA A 82 -25.39 9.17 -15.48
C ALA A 82 -24.52 10.26 -14.82
N VAL A 83 -25.03 11.49 -14.75
CA VAL A 83 -24.41 12.55 -13.95
C VAL A 83 -24.82 12.33 -12.50
N VAL A 84 -23.84 12.28 -11.60
CA VAL A 84 -24.05 12.24 -10.16
C VAL A 84 -24.46 13.63 -9.70
N GLU A 85 -25.69 13.78 -9.25
CA GLU A 85 -26.17 15.01 -8.63
C GLU A 85 -25.79 15.03 -7.15
N LEU A 86 -24.89 15.94 -6.78
CA LEU A 86 -24.39 16.07 -5.41
C LEU A 86 -25.08 17.27 -4.74
N PRO A 87 -26.01 17.04 -3.79
CA PRO A 87 -26.67 18.15 -3.10
C PRO A 87 -25.65 18.93 -2.27
N ILE A 88 -25.71 20.25 -2.29
CA ILE A 88 -24.83 21.13 -1.51
C ILE A 88 -25.63 22.25 -0.86
N VAL A 89 -25.39 22.48 0.42
CA VAL A 89 -25.75 23.71 1.11
C VAL A 89 -24.52 24.61 1.08
N TYR A 90 -24.62 25.80 0.48
CA TYR A 90 -23.51 26.76 0.41
C TYR A 90 -23.37 27.55 1.72
N ASP A 91 -22.99 26.83 2.79
CA ASP A 91 -22.79 27.34 4.15
C ASP A 91 -21.32 27.36 4.58
N GLY A 92 -20.40 27.25 3.61
CA GLY A 92 -18.98 27.11 3.90
C GLY A 92 -18.36 28.39 4.47
N PRO A 93 -17.46 28.26 5.46
CA PRO A 93 -16.87 29.41 6.15
C PRO A 93 -15.95 30.26 5.27
N ASP A 94 -15.47 29.74 4.13
CA ASP A 94 -14.57 30.46 3.23
C ASP A 94 -15.30 31.01 1.99
N LEU A 95 -16.61 30.84 1.86
CA LEU A 95 -17.36 31.21 0.66
C LEU A 95 -17.19 32.70 0.31
N ASP A 96 -17.38 33.58 1.30
CA ASP A 96 -17.25 35.03 1.13
C ASP A 96 -15.80 35.45 0.83
N GLU A 97 -14.83 34.86 1.55
CA GLU A 97 -13.39 35.13 1.37
C GLU A 97 -12.92 34.73 -0.04
N VAL A 98 -13.38 33.58 -0.55
CA VAL A 98 -13.08 33.13 -1.92
C VAL A 98 -13.72 34.06 -2.95
N ALA A 99 -14.97 34.46 -2.76
CA ALA A 99 -15.65 35.37 -3.68
C ALA A 99 -14.93 36.73 -3.76
N GLU A 100 -14.53 37.28 -2.60
CA GLU A 100 -13.77 38.52 -2.51
C GLU A 100 -12.41 38.39 -3.21
N ALA A 101 -11.67 37.31 -2.98
CA ALA A 101 -10.37 37.07 -3.63
C ALA A 101 -10.48 36.95 -5.15
N LEU A 102 -11.62 36.48 -5.67
CA LEU A 102 -11.92 36.39 -7.10
C LEU A 102 -12.53 37.68 -7.68
N GLY A 103 -12.85 38.68 -6.85
CA GLY A 103 -13.48 39.92 -7.27
C GLY A 103 -14.93 39.76 -7.74
N ILE A 104 -15.65 38.74 -7.24
CA ILE A 104 -17.04 38.45 -7.59
C ILE A 104 -17.93 38.43 -6.35
N ARG A 105 -19.25 38.37 -6.55
CA ARG A 105 -20.20 38.20 -5.44
C ARG A 105 -20.28 36.73 -5.01
N PRO A 106 -20.61 36.45 -3.74
CA PRO A 106 -20.86 35.08 -3.28
C PRO A 106 -21.93 34.35 -4.12
N ASP A 107 -23.03 35.02 -4.47
CA ASP A 107 -24.08 34.46 -5.33
C ASP A 107 -23.54 34.08 -6.73
N GLU A 108 -22.65 34.90 -7.30
CA GLU A 108 -22.02 34.62 -8.60
C GLU A 108 -21.08 33.40 -8.50
N LEU A 109 -20.35 33.26 -7.40
CA LEU A 109 -19.51 32.09 -7.15
C LEU A 109 -20.35 30.80 -7.05
N ILE A 110 -21.48 30.87 -6.33
CA ILE A 110 -22.45 29.77 -6.22
C ILE A 110 -23.00 29.39 -7.60
N GLU A 111 -23.47 30.37 -8.37
CA GLU A 111 -24.03 30.16 -9.71
C GLU A 111 -23.01 29.49 -10.64
N ARG A 112 -21.77 29.99 -10.67
CA ARG A 112 -20.69 29.42 -11.49
C ARG A 112 -20.32 28.00 -11.05
N HIS A 113 -20.20 27.76 -9.75
CA HIS A 113 -19.84 26.44 -9.22
C HIS A 113 -20.92 25.38 -9.53
N ALA A 114 -22.19 25.74 -9.36
CA ALA A 114 -23.33 24.87 -9.65
C ALA A 114 -23.56 24.63 -11.16
N ALA A 115 -23.21 25.60 -12.01
CA ALA A 115 -23.35 25.49 -13.46
C ALA A 115 -22.33 24.54 -14.11
N CYS A 116 -21.18 24.31 -13.46
CA CYS A 116 -20.13 23.45 -13.98
C CYS A 116 -20.56 21.98 -14.04
N GLU A 117 -20.30 21.32 -15.17
CA GLU A 117 -20.25 19.85 -15.23
C GLU A 117 -18.83 19.42 -14.84
N TRP A 118 -18.72 18.79 -13.68
CA TRP A 118 -17.46 18.33 -13.12
C TRP A 118 -17.19 16.88 -13.56
N THR A 119 -15.93 16.52 -13.68
CA THR A 119 -15.47 15.13 -13.85
C THR A 119 -14.54 14.78 -12.70
N VAL A 120 -14.74 13.62 -12.08
CA VAL A 120 -13.78 13.08 -11.11
C VAL A 120 -12.50 12.74 -11.85
N ALA A 121 -11.47 13.56 -11.68
CA ALA A 121 -10.20 13.43 -12.38
C ALA A 121 -9.40 12.23 -11.86
N PHE A 122 -9.33 12.12 -10.54
CA PHE A 122 -8.74 11.00 -9.82
C PHE A 122 -9.28 11.00 -8.38
N THR A 123 -9.10 9.89 -7.69
CA THR A 123 -9.29 9.84 -6.24
C THR A 123 -7.95 9.69 -5.54
N GLY A 124 -7.90 10.04 -4.27
CA GLY A 124 -6.68 9.95 -3.47
C GLY A 124 -6.88 10.67 -2.14
N PHE A 125 -5.82 10.80 -1.35
CA PHE A 125 -5.83 11.38 0.00
C PHE A 125 -6.62 10.57 1.05
N ALA A 126 -7.87 10.18 0.76
CA ALA A 126 -8.69 9.29 1.58
C ALA A 126 -9.66 8.48 0.69
N PRO A 127 -10.11 7.29 1.13
CA PRO A 127 -11.14 6.53 0.42
C PRO A 127 -12.36 7.38 0.07
N GLY A 128 -12.73 7.40 -1.21
CA GLY A 128 -13.88 8.15 -1.73
C GLY A 128 -13.70 9.67 -1.89
N PHE A 129 -12.51 10.24 -1.63
CA PHE A 129 -12.25 11.66 -1.93
C PHE A 129 -11.91 11.82 -3.42
N GLY A 130 -12.82 12.44 -4.17
CA GLY A 130 -12.65 12.72 -5.60
C GLY A 130 -12.18 14.14 -5.87
N TYR A 131 -11.11 14.29 -6.65
CA TYR A 131 -10.66 15.57 -7.20
C TYR A 131 -11.47 15.87 -8.45
N LEU A 132 -12.35 16.85 -8.38
CA LEU A 132 -13.28 17.21 -9.45
C LEU A 132 -12.67 18.33 -10.31
N ALA A 133 -12.58 18.11 -11.62
CA ALA A 133 -12.12 19.10 -12.59
C ALA A 133 -13.23 19.42 -13.59
N SER A 134 -13.28 20.66 -14.07
CA SER A 134 -14.21 21.07 -15.13
C SER A 134 -13.50 21.99 -16.11
N ALA A 135 -13.80 21.83 -17.40
CA ALA A 135 -13.30 22.74 -18.45
C ALA A 135 -13.96 24.13 -18.37
N ASP A 136 -15.14 24.21 -17.75
CA ASP A 136 -15.92 25.43 -17.59
C ASP A 136 -15.55 26.21 -16.31
N TRP A 137 -14.59 25.69 -15.52
CA TRP A 137 -14.10 26.32 -14.30
C TRP A 137 -12.77 27.08 -14.56
N PRO A 138 -12.79 28.41 -14.69
CA PRO A 138 -11.61 29.19 -15.11
C PRO A 138 -10.70 29.61 -13.95
N TYR A 139 -11.03 29.24 -12.71
CA TYR A 139 -10.38 29.76 -11.51
C TYR A 139 -9.29 28.83 -11.01
N ASP A 140 -8.18 29.42 -10.55
CA ASP A 140 -7.11 28.76 -9.82
C ASP A 140 -7.11 29.29 -8.36
N ILE A 141 -7.69 28.51 -7.44
CA ILE A 141 -7.96 28.96 -6.08
C ILE A 141 -6.82 28.56 -5.14
N ALA A 142 -6.18 29.55 -4.53
CA ALA A 142 -5.13 29.29 -3.55
C ALA A 142 -5.70 28.53 -2.33
N ARG A 143 -4.95 27.53 -1.87
CA ARG A 143 -5.19 26.89 -0.57
C ARG A 143 -4.94 27.90 0.56
N ARG A 144 -5.51 27.62 1.73
CA ARG A 144 -5.17 28.33 2.96
C ARG A 144 -3.69 28.19 3.25
N ALA A 145 -3.05 29.29 3.64
CA ALA A 145 -1.65 29.32 4.03
C ALA A 145 -1.37 28.43 5.26
N SER A 146 -2.35 28.30 6.16
CA SER A 146 -2.32 27.36 7.27
C SER A 146 -3.50 26.39 7.15
N PRO A 147 -3.25 25.08 6.97
CA PRO A 147 -4.32 24.10 6.85
C PRO A 147 -5.07 23.97 8.17
N ARG A 148 -6.38 23.68 8.09
CA ARG A 148 -7.19 23.32 9.25
C ARG A 148 -6.70 21.99 9.81
N THR A 149 -6.64 21.89 11.13
CA THR A 149 -6.40 20.63 11.82
C THR A 149 -7.57 19.66 11.65
N ARG A 150 -8.78 20.20 11.41
CA ARG A 150 -10.02 19.44 11.25
C ARG A 150 -10.91 20.06 10.18
N VAL A 151 -11.20 19.30 9.14
CA VAL A 151 -12.23 19.56 8.12
C VAL A 151 -13.32 18.50 8.30
N PRO A 152 -14.59 18.88 8.53
CA PRO A 152 -15.67 17.93 8.75
C PRO A 152 -15.95 17.03 7.54
N ALA A 153 -16.47 15.83 7.81
CA ALA A 153 -17.07 15.00 6.76
C ALA A 153 -18.24 15.75 6.10
N GLY A 154 -18.37 15.60 4.78
CA GLY A 154 -19.36 16.30 3.97
C GLY A 154 -18.95 17.72 3.57
N ALA A 155 -17.85 18.28 4.09
CA ALA A 155 -17.40 19.59 3.64
C ALA A 155 -17.08 19.58 2.13
N VAL A 156 -17.45 20.64 1.41
CA VAL A 156 -17.13 20.85 0.00
C VAL A 156 -16.14 21.99 -0.09
N GLY A 157 -15.02 21.77 -0.77
CA GLY A 157 -13.96 22.74 -0.88
C GLY A 157 -13.45 22.96 -2.30
N LEU A 158 -12.75 24.08 -2.47
CA LEU A 158 -12.05 24.47 -3.68
C LEU A 158 -10.55 24.64 -3.40
N ALA A 159 -9.72 24.13 -4.31
CA ALA A 159 -8.27 24.38 -4.32
C ALA A 159 -7.68 24.09 -5.70
N GLY A 160 -6.82 24.98 -6.18
CA GLY A 160 -6.32 24.94 -7.54
C GLY A 160 -7.47 25.08 -8.54
N ALA A 161 -7.41 24.27 -9.60
CA ALA A 161 -8.51 24.08 -10.54
C ALA A 161 -9.56 23.04 -10.08
N PHE A 162 -9.51 22.58 -8.82
CA PHE A 162 -10.32 21.47 -8.34
C PHE A 162 -11.43 21.89 -7.38
N ALA A 163 -12.56 21.21 -7.50
CA ALA A 163 -13.54 21.04 -6.43
C ALA A 163 -13.38 19.65 -5.79
N GLY A 164 -13.93 19.46 -4.61
CA GLY A 164 -13.84 18.19 -3.91
C GLY A 164 -14.73 18.17 -2.67
N ALA A 165 -15.12 16.97 -2.25
CA ALA A 165 -15.94 16.79 -1.06
C ALA A 165 -15.28 15.78 -0.11
N TYR A 166 -15.25 16.11 1.17
CA TYR A 166 -14.53 15.35 2.19
C TYR A 166 -15.38 14.16 2.68
N PRO A 167 -15.02 12.89 2.39
CA PRO A 167 -15.83 11.72 2.78
C PRO A 167 -15.77 11.43 4.29
N ARG A 168 -14.77 11.99 4.98
CA ARG A 168 -14.54 11.82 6.42
C ARG A 168 -13.82 13.03 6.99
N GLU A 169 -13.76 13.10 8.31
CA GLU A 169 -12.98 14.13 9.01
C GLU A 169 -11.47 13.94 8.78
N THR A 170 -10.80 14.97 8.27
CA THR A 170 -9.35 15.00 8.05
C THR A 170 -8.80 16.42 8.25
N PRO A 171 -7.50 16.61 8.51
CA PRO A 171 -6.86 17.91 8.30
C PRO A 171 -6.96 18.34 6.83
N GLY A 172 -6.95 19.66 6.53
CA GLY A 172 -7.08 20.13 5.15
C GLY A 172 -6.96 21.64 4.98
N GLY A 173 -6.35 22.06 3.86
CA GLY A 173 -6.14 23.47 3.53
C GLY A 173 -7.01 24.00 2.40
N TRP A 174 -8.05 23.28 1.97
CA TRP A 174 -8.94 23.74 0.91
C TRP A 174 -9.89 24.81 1.45
N GLN A 175 -10.32 25.70 0.55
CA GLN A 175 -11.29 26.74 0.87
C GLN A 175 -12.69 26.13 0.86
N LEU A 176 -13.35 26.08 2.02
CA LEU A 176 -14.63 25.40 2.23
C LEU A 176 -15.79 26.32 1.85
N ILE A 177 -16.56 25.94 0.83
CA ILE A 177 -17.65 26.74 0.26
C ILE A 177 -19.05 26.22 0.62
N GLY A 178 -19.15 25.01 1.17
CA GLY A 178 -20.42 24.43 1.58
C GLY A 178 -20.29 23.04 2.19
N THR A 179 -21.45 22.40 2.37
CA THR A 179 -21.59 21.08 2.96
C THR A 179 -22.55 20.23 2.14
N THR A 180 -22.17 18.98 1.87
CA THR A 180 -23.04 17.98 1.25
C THR A 180 -23.49 16.94 2.29
N PRO A 181 -24.79 16.57 2.32
CA PRO A 181 -25.28 15.44 3.12
C PRO A 181 -25.07 14.08 2.43
N ALA A 182 -24.55 14.05 1.20
CA ALA A 182 -24.41 12.82 0.45
C ALA A 182 -23.39 11.87 1.10
N PRO A 183 -23.67 10.56 1.18
CA PRO A 183 -22.69 9.58 1.59
C PRO A 183 -21.66 9.39 0.47
N LEU A 184 -20.54 10.10 0.56
CA LEU A 184 -19.47 10.07 -0.46
C LEU A 184 -18.75 8.72 -0.51
N PHE A 185 -18.74 8.00 0.62
CA PHE A 185 -18.08 6.72 0.78
C PHE A 185 -18.88 5.83 1.73
N ASP A 186 -19.31 4.67 1.25
CA ASP A 186 -19.93 3.61 2.03
C ASP A 186 -19.12 2.32 1.85
N PRO A 187 -18.38 1.84 2.88
CA PRO A 187 -17.62 0.61 2.80
C PRO A 187 -18.42 -0.66 2.44
N ALA A 188 -19.75 -0.66 2.63
CA ALA A 188 -20.62 -1.76 2.17
C ALA A 188 -21.44 -1.44 0.93
N GLY A 189 -21.26 -0.25 0.34
CA GLY A 189 -21.88 0.13 -0.92
C GLY A 189 -21.26 -0.63 -2.10
N ASP A 190 -22.03 -0.69 -3.19
CA ASP A 190 -21.55 -1.15 -4.49
C ASP A 190 -22.01 -0.13 -5.55
N PRO A 191 -21.11 0.76 -6.03
CA PRO A 191 -19.70 0.91 -5.63
C PRO A 191 -19.54 1.53 -4.24
N PRO A 192 -18.40 1.32 -3.55
CA PRO A 192 -18.17 1.87 -2.21
C PRO A 192 -17.86 3.37 -2.23
N ALA A 193 -17.24 3.88 -3.31
CA ALA A 193 -17.07 5.32 -3.53
C ALA A 193 -18.14 5.86 -4.49
N LEU A 194 -18.86 6.90 -4.06
CA LEU A 194 -19.82 7.60 -4.92
C LEU A 194 -19.11 8.33 -6.08
N LEU A 195 -17.90 8.84 -5.82
CA LEU A 195 -17.10 9.63 -6.75
C LEU A 195 -15.96 8.79 -7.33
N ALA A 196 -16.28 7.89 -8.26
CA ALA A 196 -15.28 7.09 -8.98
C ALA A 196 -14.60 7.90 -10.12
N PRO A 197 -13.30 7.66 -10.43
CA PRO A 197 -12.63 8.36 -11.53
C PRO A 197 -13.35 8.25 -12.87
N GLY A 198 -13.48 9.37 -13.56
CA GLY A 198 -14.24 9.51 -14.80
C GLY A 198 -15.75 9.76 -14.62
N ALA A 199 -16.29 9.65 -13.39
CA ALA A 199 -17.68 9.97 -13.13
C ALA A 199 -17.95 11.47 -13.35
N ARG A 200 -19.13 11.78 -13.90
CA ARG A 200 -19.58 13.16 -14.11
C ARG A 200 -20.41 13.59 -12.91
N VAL A 201 -20.20 14.81 -12.44
CA VAL A 201 -20.80 15.33 -11.20
C VAL A 201 -21.37 16.72 -11.46
N ARG A 202 -22.52 17.00 -10.88
CA ARG A 202 -23.09 18.35 -10.82
C ARG A 202 -23.49 18.65 -9.39
N PHE A 203 -23.06 19.80 -8.88
CA PHE A 203 -23.51 20.27 -7.58
C PHE A 203 -24.89 20.91 -7.71
N VAL A 204 -25.84 20.44 -6.91
CA VAL A 204 -27.22 20.95 -6.91
C VAL A 204 -27.46 21.68 -5.60
N ALA A 205 -27.77 22.98 -5.69
CA ALA A 205 -28.07 23.77 -4.51
C ALA A 205 -29.27 23.17 -3.75
N ALA A 206 -29.06 22.82 -2.49
CA ALA A 206 -30.09 22.38 -1.58
C ALA A 206 -30.44 23.51 -0.61
N PRO A 207 -31.73 23.67 -0.22
CA PRO A 207 -32.08 24.61 0.83
C PRO A 207 -31.37 24.23 2.13
N ALA A 208 -30.92 25.22 2.89
CA ALA A 208 -30.44 24.97 4.25
C ALA A 208 -31.54 24.26 5.04
N SER A 209 -31.26 23.05 5.54
CA SER A 209 -32.26 22.30 6.31
C SER A 209 -32.57 23.07 7.61
N PRO A 210 -33.85 23.35 7.92
CA PRO A 210 -34.23 24.17 9.07
C PRO A 210 -34.11 23.46 10.43
N ASP A 211 -33.62 22.21 10.50
CA ASP A 211 -33.51 21.45 11.76
C ASP A 211 -32.14 21.65 12.45
N PRO A 212 -32.05 22.45 13.54
CA PRO A 212 -30.81 22.67 14.28
C PRO A 212 -30.32 21.40 14.99
N ARG A 213 -31.13 20.34 15.09
CA ARG A 213 -30.78 19.08 15.74
C ARG A 213 -29.87 18.21 14.87
N LEU A 214 -29.95 18.29 13.55
CA LEU A 214 -28.97 17.65 12.64
C LEU A 214 -27.59 18.34 12.76
N HIS A 215 -27.59 19.66 12.89
CA HIS A 215 -26.39 20.48 13.14
C HIS A 215 -25.80 20.23 14.54
N ALA A 216 -26.64 20.09 15.57
CA ALA A 216 -26.22 19.83 16.94
C ALA A 216 -25.85 18.35 17.18
N ALA A 217 -26.47 17.38 16.49
CA ALA A 217 -26.08 15.98 16.55
C ALA A 217 -24.74 15.73 15.84
N ALA A 218 -24.49 16.42 14.72
CA ALA A 218 -23.18 16.45 14.07
C ALA A 218 -22.10 17.08 14.97
N ARG A 219 -22.44 18.11 15.77
CA ARG A 219 -21.53 18.71 16.77
C ARG A 219 -21.36 17.88 18.04
N ALA A 220 -22.40 17.24 18.56
CA ALA A 220 -22.34 16.43 19.79
C ALA A 220 -21.69 15.05 19.56
N ALA A 221 -21.79 14.50 18.35
CA ALA A 221 -20.99 13.35 17.93
C ALA A 221 -19.50 13.71 17.72
N ALA A 222 -19.18 15.00 17.51
CA ALA A 222 -17.81 15.51 17.34
C ALA A 222 -17.03 15.72 18.67
N ASP A 223 -17.71 15.61 19.82
CA ASP A 223 -17.13 15.72 21.18
C ASP A 223 -16.84 14.35 21.84
N ALA A 224 -17.12 13.23 21.16
CA ALA A 224 -16.69 11.91 21.64
C ALA A 224 -15.18 11.73 21.36
N PRO A 225 -14.36 11.33 22.35
CA PRO A 225 -12.92 11.17 22.15
C PRO A 225 -12.65 10.03 21.16
N ASN A 226 -12.12 10.39 19.98
CA ASN A 226 -11.63 9.43 19.00
C ASN A 226 -10.17 9.07 19.33
N PRO A 227 -9.84 7.82 19.68
CA PRO A 227 -8.47 7.40 19.84
C PRO A 227 -7.86 7.21 18.45
N VAL A 228 -6.73 7.87 18.20
CA VAL A 228 -5.93 7.90 16.94
C VAL A 228 -6.17 9.15 16.09
N ALA A 229 -5.40 10.20 16.41
CA ALA A 229 -5.08 11.26 15.47
C ALA A 229 -4.19 10.70 14.35
N LEU A 230 -4.59 10.88 13.10
CA LEU A 230 -3.71 10.63 11.95
C LEU A 230 -2.47 11.53 12.09
N PRO A 231 -1.23 11.01 11.98
CA PRO A 231 -0.07 11.88 11.81
C PRO A 231 -0.28 12.71 10.55
N ALA A 232 0.10 13.99 10.59
CA ALA A 232 -0.01 14.90 9.46
C ALA A 232 0.84 14.39 8.29
N VAL A 233 0.24 13.61 7.40
CA VAL A 233 0.72 13.46 6.03
C VAL A 233 0.37 14.78 5.36
N ALA A 234 1.39 15.55 4.96
CA ALA A 234 1.18 16.71 4.11
C ALA A 234 0.43 16.21 2.85
N GLY A 235 -0.87 16.51 2.77
CA GLY A 235 -1.65 16.23 1.56
C GLY A 235 -0.96 16.90 0.38
N PRO A 236 -0.94 16.27 -0.81
CA PRO A 236 -0.12 16.74 -1.92
C PRO A 236 -0.48 18.18 -2.24
N ALA A 237 0.50 19.07 -2.28
CA ALA A 237 0.38 20.31 -3.02
C ALA A 237 0.06 19.92 -4.47
N ALA A 238 -1.16 20.19 -4.91
CA ALA A 238 -1.43 20.21 -6.33
C ALA A 238 -0.70 21.44 -6.84
N ALA A 239 0.56 21.27 -7.26
CA ALA A 239 1.30 22.32 -7.92
C ALA A 239 0.47 22.78 -9.13
N ALA A 240 0.20 24.09 -9.19
CA ALA A 240 -0.51 24.70 -10.30
C ALA A 240 0.11 24.25 -11.63
N VAL A 241 -0.73 23.75 -12.53
CA VAL A 241 -0.32 23.44 -13.91
C VAL A 241 -0.23 24.77 -14.65
N PRO A 242 0.95 25.26 -15.06
CA PRO A 242 1.05 26.58 -15.66
C PRO A 242 0.43 26.59 -17.06
N ALA A 243 -0.52 27.50 -17.29
CA ALA A 243 -0.94 27.87 -18.63
C ALA A 243 0.22 28.59 -19.35
N ALA A 244 0.46 28.24 -20.61
CA ALA A 244 1.54 28.81 -21.41
C ALA A 244 1.32 30.31 -21.69
N GLY A 245 2.27 31.19 -21.30
CA GLY A 245 2.40 32.51 -21.93
C GLY A 245 3.02 33.66 -21.11
N ARG A 246 4.26 34.00 -21.52
CA ARG A 246 4.99 35.29 -21.41
C ARG A 246 5.68 35.68 -20.10
N ALA A 247 6.98 35.93 -20.27
CA ALA A 247 7.95 36.35 -19.27
C ALA A 247 7.81 37.81 -18.83
N ALA A 248 8.09 38.07 -17.55
CA ALA A 248 8.70 39.30 -17.07
C ALA A 248 9.48 39.02 -15.77
N ALA A 249 10.72 39.52 -15.72
CA ALA A 249 11.64 39.37 -14.61
C ALA A 249 11.35 40.38 -13.48
N ALA A 250 11.51 39.96 -12.22
CA ALA A 250 11.89 40.84 -11.11
C ALA A 250 12.45 40.01 -9.94
N ALA A 251 13.58 40.47 -9.40
CA ALA A 251 14.28 39.90 -8.25
C ALA A 251 13.76 40.51 -6.94
N ALA A 252 13.62 39.72 -5.87
CA ALA A 252 13.70 40.18 -4.48
C ALA A 252 13.77 39.02 -3.46
N GLY A 253 14.83 39.04 -2.64
CA GLY A 253 14.88 38.78 -1.18
C GLY A 253 14.15 37.57 -0.57
N ALA A 254 14.92 36.58 -0.13
CA ALA A 254 14.50 35.56 0.83
C ALA A 254 14.45 36.13 2.26
N PRO A 255 13.44 35.78 3.09
CA PRO A 255 13.55 35.87 4.54
C PRO A 255 13.74 34.49 5.19
N ALA A 256 14.47 34.52 6.30
CA ALA A 256 14.93 33.41 7.11
C ALA A 256 13.81 32.66 7.85
N ALA A 257 13.99 31.35 8.01
CA ALA A 257 13.12 30.47 8.77
C ALA A 257 13.17 30.78 10.28
N ALA A 258 11.99 31.00 10.87
CA ALA A 258 11.79 31.16 12.30
C ALA A 258 11.67 29.77 12.97
N ALA A 259 12.48 29.57 14.00
CA ALA A 259 12.42 28.43 14.91
C ALA A 259 11.18 28.53 15.83
N LEU A 260 10.57 27.38 16.14
CA LEU A 260 9.52 27.21 17.15
C LEU A 260 9.76 25.90 17.95
N PRO A 261 9.18 25.74 19.16
CA PRO A 261 9.94 25.58 20.39
C PRO A 261 9.90 24.17 20.98
N THR A 262 10.90 23.85 21.79
CA THR A 262 10.99 22.65 22.63
C THR A 262 10.20 22.79 23.93
N ALA A 263 9.49 21.73 24.34
CA ALA A 263 8.89 21.56 25.66
C ALA A 263 8.95 20.06 26.07
N PRO A 264 8.82 19.71 27.36
CA PRO A 264 9.94 19.36 28.23
C PRO A 264 10.05 17.85 28.52
N ALA A 265 11.28 17.42 28.85
CA ALA A 265 11.58 16.06 29.27
C ALA A 265 11.21 15.83 30.76
N VAL A 266 10.51 14.74 31.03
CA VAL A 266 10.32 14.17 32.38
C VAL A 266 11.47 13.18 32.62
N GLY A 267 12.26 13.44 33.66
CA GLY A 267 13.48 12.71 33.98
C GLY A 267 13.27 11.45 34.83
N LEU A 268 14.27 10.56 34.76
CA LEU A 268 14.60 9.53 35.75
C LEU A 268 16.14 9.36 35.80
N PRO A 269 16.72 8.83 36.91
CA PRO A 269 17.94 9.37 37.49
C PRO A 269 19.26 8.76 37.00
N ALA A 270 20.32 9.55 37.20
CA ALA A 270 21.70 9.33 36.77
C ALA A 270 22.46 8.27 37.59
N ALA A 271 23.29 7.49 36.90
CA ALA A 271 24.39 6.74 37.48
C ALA A 271 25.71 7.50 37.20
N ALA A 272 26.50 7.70 38.26
CA ALA A 272 27.70 8.53 38.30
C ALA A 272 28.88 7.94 37.50
N ALA A 273 29.59 8.81 36.78
CA ALA A 273 30.90 8.54 36.17
C ALA A 273 32.04 9.03 37.09
N PRO A 274 33.21 8.36 37.12
CA PRO A 274 34.34 8.76 37.94
C PRO A 274 35.27 9.80 37.25
N ASP A 275 35.90 10.58 38.13
CA ASP A 275 36.78 11.75 37.96
C ASP A 275 38.16 11.44 37.33
N PRO A 276 38.66 12.23 36.35
CA PRO A 276 39.96 12.01 35.72
C PRO A 276 41.03 12.98 36.25
N THR A 277 41.56 12.78 37.46
CA THR A 277 42.78 13.49 37.92
C THR A 277 43.65 12.69 38.88
N ALA A 278 44.66 11.95 38.39
CA ALA A 278 45.82 11.50 39.19
C ALA A 278 47.06 11.16 38.31
N PRO A 279 48.30 11.53 38.71
CA PRO A 279 49.53 11.39 37.91
C PRO A 279 50.28 10.05 38.13
N PRO A 280 51.32 9.72 37.32
CA PRO A 280 51.84 8.36 37.17
C PRO A 280 53.03 8.03 38.10
N GLY A 281 53.18 6.75 38.44
CA GLY A 281 54.35 6.19 39.14
C GLY A 281 54.83 4.86 38.50
N PRO A 282 56.12 4.47 38.66
CA PRO A 282 56.86 3.80 37.59
C PRO A 282 57.03 2.26 37.69
N ALA A 283 57.28 1.72 36.50
CA ALA A 283 57.83 0.44 36.03
C ALA A 283 58.34 -0.65 37.03
N GLY A 284 57.94 -1.90 36.72
CA GLY A 284 58.61 -3.16 37.08
C GLY A 284 58.03 -4.34 36.27
N PRO A 285 58.78 -5.41 35.97
CA PRO A 285 58.98 -5.86 34.59
C PRO A 285 58.13 -7.06 34.11
N THR A 286 57.91 -7.03 32.79
CA THR A 286 57.74 -8.12 31.82
C THR A 286 57.67 -9.58 32.33
N ALA A 287 56.51 -10.21 32.08
CA ALA A 287 56.41 -11.63 31.78
C ALA A 287 55.40 -11.81 30.62
N ALA A 288 55.91 -12.23 29.46
CA ALA A 288 55.11 -12.56 28.30
C ALA A 288 54.42 -13.92 28.47
N PRO A 289 53.15 -14.08 28.09
CA PRO A 289 52.61 -15.37 27.71
C PRO A 289 52.53 -15.48 26.19
N THR A 290 53.53 -16.18 25.66
CA THR A 290 53.41 -17.32 24.74
C THR A 290 52.17 -17.33 23.83
N THR A 291 52.37 -16.95 22.58
CA THR A 291 51.53 -17.31 21.44
C THR A 291 51.49 -18.84 21.28
N ALA A 292 50.32 -19.45 21.49
CA ALA A 292 50.05 -20.81 21.04
C ALA A 292 49.55 -20.76 19.57
N PRO A 293 50.13 -21.55 18.66
CA PRO A 293 49.76 -21.55 17.25
C PRO A 293 48.46 -22.33 17.01
N VAL A 294 47.58 -21.72 16.21
CA VAL A 294 46.42 -22.38 15.58
C VAL A 294 46.94 -23.45 14.60
N PRO A 295 46.43 -24.69 14.61
CA PRO A 295 46.89 -25.70 13.66
C PRO A 295 46.45 -25.36 12.23
N ALA A 296 47.42 -25.34 11.33
CA ALA A 296 47.24 -25.16 9.89
C ALA A 296 46.56 -26.39 9.27
N THR A 297 45.52 -26.14 8.48
CA THR A 297 44.90 -27.08 7.55
C THR A 297 45.92 -27.45 6.46
N PRO A 298 46.21 -28.73 6.17
CA PRO A 298 47.18 -29.09 5.15
C PRO A 298 46.61 -28.91 3.75
N ALA A 299 47.42 -28.27 2.89
CA ALA A 299 47.18 -28.13 1.45
C ALA A 299 47.37 -29.47 0.72
N ALA A 300 46.67 -29.58 -0.41
CA ALA A 300 46.56 -30.74 -1.29
C ALA A 300 47.89 -31.28 -1.87
N PRO A 301 47.97 -32.58 -2.19
CA PRO A 301 48.89 -33.09 -3.20
C PRO A 301 48.23 -33.13 -4.59
N ALA A 302 49.00 -32.75 -5.61
CA ALA A 302 48.62 -32.84 -7.01
C ALA A 302 48.96 -34.22 -7.61
N SER A 303 48.10 -34.63 -8.55
CA SER A 303 48.37 -35.48 -9.73
C SER A 303 48.51 -37.00 -9.55
N ALA A 304 47.40 -37.72 -9.82
CA ALA A 304 47.42 -39.00 -10.51
C ALA A 304 46.15 -39.16 -11.38
N THR A 305 46.36 -39.57 -12.62
CA THR A 305 45.44 -39.68 -13.76
C THR A 305 44.30 -40.71 -13.54
N PRO A 306 43.05 -40.42 -13.95
CA PRO A 306 42.00 -41.44 -14.00
C PRO A 306 41.66 -41.88 -15.44
N THR A 307 41.59 -43.20 -15.64
CA THR A 307 41.11 -43.92 -16.83
C THR A 307 39.57 -43.97 -16.88
N ALA A 308 39.01 -43.96 -18.09
CA ALA A 308 37.58 -43.88 -18.43
C ALA A 308 36.74 -45.13 -18.08
N PRO A 309 35.40 -44.99 -18.03
CA PRO A 309 34.60 -45.76 -19.01
C PRO A 309 33.37 -45.02 -19.62
N THR A 310 33.27 -45.22 -20.94
CA THR A 310 32.13 -45.55 -21.86
C THR A 310 30.75 -44.83 -21.78
N PRO A 311 30.18 -44.36 -22.92
CA PRO A 311 28.95 -43.58 -22.99
C PRO A 311 27.71 -44.34 -23.52
N THR A 312 26.49 -43.88 -23.18
CA THR A 312 25.23 -44.09 -23.94
C THR A 312 24.07 -43.24 -23.37
N PRO A 313 22.99 -42.94 -24.12
CA PRO A 313 22.93 -42.05 -25.28
C PRO A 313 22.00 -40.84 -25.06
N LYS A 314 22.15 -39.84 -25.93
CA LYS A 314 21.34 -38.62 -26.03
C LYS A 314 19.98 -38.91 -26.71
N LEU A 315 18.87 -38.48 -26.11
CA LEU A 315 17.59 -38.37 -26.83
C LEU A 315 17.48 -36.99 -27.47
N GLN A 316 17.46 -36.98 -28.80
CA GLN A 316 17.28 -35.79 -29.64
C GLN A 316 15.78 -35.50 -29.81
N TRP A 317 15.45 -34.22 -29.72
CA TRP A 317 14.19 -33.64 -30.18
C TRP A 317 14.14 -33.75 -31.72
N ARG A 318 13.03 -34.24 -32.26
CA ARG A 318 12.73 -34.16 -33.69
C ARG A 318 11.79 -32.99 -33.96
N THR A 319 12.26 -32.06 -34.78
CA THR A 319 11.41 -31.22 -35.63
C THR A 319 11.02 -31.98 -36.89
N GLU A 320 9.71 -32.06 -37.14
CA GLU A 320 9.19 -32.29 -38.48
C GLU A 320 8.18 -31.18 -38.80
N THR A 321 8.56 -30.35 -39.76
CA THR A 321 7.69 -29.47 -40.53
C THR A 321 6.98 -30.28 -41.61
N ALA A 322 5.65 -30.21 -41.66
CA ALA A 322 4.89 -30.49 -42.88
C ALA A 322 3.67 -29.57 -43.00
N SER A 323 3.75 -28.79 -44.08
CA SER A 323 2.78 -27.97 -44.80
C SER A 323 1.27 -28.28 -44.66
N ALA A 324 0.50 -27.19 -44.75
CA ALA A 324 -0.95 -27.06 -44.84
C ALA A 324 -1.63 -27.85 -45.97
N ASP A 325 -2.89 -28.25 -45.72
CA ASP A 325 -3.98 -27.99 -46.66
C ASP A 325 -5.32 -27.76 -45.91
N ARG A 326 -6.12 -26.85 -46.46
CA ARG A 326 -7.40 -26.34 -45.92
C ARG A 326 -8.56 -27.22 -46.35
N SER A 327 -9.53 -27.46 -45.49
CA SER A 327 -10.94 -27.48 -45.91
C SER A 327 -11.91 -27.18 -44.76
N LEU A 328 -12.92 -26.40 -45.12
CA LEU A 328 -13.98 -25.83 -44.28
C LEU A 328 -15.02 -26.88 -43.89
N GLY A 329 -15.52 -26.82 -42.65
CA GLY A 329 -16.70 -27.55 -42.18
C GLY A 329 -17.31 -26.88 -40.95
N ALA A 330 -18.46 -26.25 -41.14
CA ALA A 330 -19.24 -25.48 -40.16
C ALA A 330 -19.88 -26.36 -39.05
N PRO A 331 -20.47 -25.77 -37.99
CA PRO A 331 -20.62 -26.39 -36.67
C PRO A 331 -21.90 -27.23 -36.53
N LEU A 332 -21.79 -28.33 -35.77
CA LEU A 332 -22.93 -29.12 -35.34
C LEU A 332 -23.56 -28.51 -34.09
N GLN A 333 -24.80 -28.06 -34.26
CA GLN A 333 -25.75 -27.73 -33.20
C GLN A 333 -26.06 -28.98 -32.36
N SER A 334 -26.07 -28.85 -31.04
CA SER A 334 -26.83 -29.76 -30.17
C SER A 334 -27.89 -28.99 -29.39
N ARG A 335 -29.11 -29.50 -29.55
CA ARG A 335 -30.36 -29.02 -28.94
C ARG A 335 -30.31 -29.20 -27.43
N GLY A 336 -30.84 -28.23 -26.70
CA GLY A 336 -31.05 -28.32 -25.26
C GLY A 336 -32.20 -29.24 -24.87
N GLN A 337 -32.14 -29.71 -23.63
CA GLN A 337 -33.15 -29.49 -22.58
C GLN A 337 -32.74 -30.24 -21.30
N GLY A 338 -32.83 -29.55 -20.15
CA GLY A 338 -33.27 -30.20 -18.91
C GLY A 338 -32.29 -30.24 -17.73
N GLN A 339 -32.39 -29.22 -16.87
CA GLN A 339 -32.35 -29.30 -15.39
C GLN A 339 -31.01 -29.54 -14.68
N GLY A 340 -30.65 -28.55 -13.83
CA GLY A 340 -29.74 -28.76 -12.70
C GLY A 340 -28.59 -27.77 -12.55
N GLU A 341 -28.78 -26.47 -12.77
CA GLU A 341 -27.77 -25.48 -12.38
C GLU A 341 -27.77 -25.29 -10.85
N GLY A 342 -26.83 -25.99 -10.20
CA GLY A 342 -26.39 -25.66 -8.85
C GLY A 342 -25.71 -24.29 -8.87
N GLN A 343 -26.47 -23.26 -8.50
CA GLN A 343 -25.93 -21.95 -8.16
C GLN A 343 -24.92 -22.13 -7.02
N GLY A 344 -23.65 -21.84 -7.29
CA GLY A 344 -22.66 -21.58 -6.26
C GLY A 344 -23.14 -20.41 -5.41
N GLN A 345 -23.65 -20.72 -4.24
CA GLN A 345 -24.08 -19.73 -3.26
C GLN A 345 -22.87 -18.91 -2.84
N GLY A 346 -22.89 -17.61 -3.17
CA GLY A 346 -22.05 -16.62 -2.50
C GLY A 346 -22.29 -16.65 -0.98
N PRO A 347 -21.37 -16.10 -0.18
CA PRO A 347 -21.42 -16.20 1.27
C PRO A 347 -22.76 -15.64 1.79
N ALA A 348 -23.50 -16.49 2.50
CA ALA A 348 -24.80 -16.16 3.06
C ALA A 348 -24.69 -14.95 4.00
N ARG A 349 -25.40 -13.87 3.64
CA ARG A 349 -25.62 -12.70 4.52
C ARG A 349 -26.54 -13.12 5.68
N GLY A 350 -26.06 -13.04 6.92
CA GLY A 350 -26.92 -12.84 8.10
C GLY A 350 -26.88 -13.81 9.30
N GLY A 351 -25.93 -14.76 9.39
CA GLY A 351 -25.73 -15.55 10.60
C GLY A 351 -24.59 -15.00 11.47
N ARG A 352 -24.80 -14.80 12.79
CA ARG A 352 -23.67 -14.57 13.71
C ARG A 352 -22.79 -15.82 13.68
N GLY A 353 -21.53 -15.68 13.25
CA GLY A 353 -20.58 -16.78 13.25
C GLY A 353 -20.41 -17.36 14.66
N SER A 354 -20.12 -18.66 14.74
CA SER A 354 -19.82 -19.30 16.02
C SER A 354 -18.55 -18.68 16.64
N PRO A 355 -18.56 -18.27 17.92
CA PRO A 355 -17.37 -17.75 18.59
C PRO A 355 -16.21 -18.75 18.53
N ALA A 356 -15.06 -18.32 18.00
CA ALA A 356 -13.85 -19.13 17.93
C ALA A 356 -13.05 -18.98 19.23
N PHE A 357 -12.61 -17.75 19.51
CA PHE A 357 -11.83 -17.43 20.71
C PHE A 357 -12.13 -16.01 21.19
N ALA A 358 -11.76 -15.72 22.43
CA ALA A 358 -11.70 -14.35 22.95
C ALA A 358 -10.24 -13.97 23.23
N ALA A 359 -9.83 -12.78 22.79
CA ALA A 359 -8.51 -12.25 23.09
C ALA A 359 -8.42 -11.88 24.58
N ILE A 360 -7.36 -12.33 25.25
CA ILE A 360 -7.01 -11.91 26.62
C ILE A 360 -6.07 -10.71 26.53
N GLU A 361 -5.00 -10.85 25.75
CA GLU A 361 -3.99 -9.83 25.52
C GLU A 361 -3.65 -9.83 24.02
N PRO A 362 -3.76 -8.68 23.32
CA PRO A 362 -3.50 -8.63 21.88
C PRO A 362 -2.01 -8.64 21.52
N GLY A 363 -1.10 -8.72 22.50
CA GLY A 363 0.33 -8.47 22.30
C GLY A 363 0.60 -7.01 21.96
N LEU A 364 1.68 -6.74 21.21
CA LEU A 364 1.94 -5.38 20.72
C LEU A 364 0.82 -4.89 19.80
N ARG A 365 0.38 -5.74 18.88
CA ARG A 365 -0.76 -5.50 17.98
C ARG A 365 -1.20 -6.81 17.34
N ALA A 366 -2.52 -7.05 17.29
CA ALA A 366 -3.13 -8.15 16.58
C ALA A 366 -4.27 -7.64 15.68
N THR A 367 -4.27 -8.02 14.41
CA THR A 367 -5.28 -7.59 13.42
C THR A 367 -5.78 -8.77 12.62
N LEU A 368 -7.06 -8.76 12.24
CA LEU A 368 -7.58 -9.72 11.28
C LEU A 368 -7.07 -9.36 9.87
N GLN A 369 -6.51 -10.34 9.17
CA GLN A 369 -5.93 -10.18 7.84
C GLN A 369 -6.28 -11.39 6.96
N ASP A 370 -6.76 -11.12 5.74
CA ASP A 370 -6.82 -12.07 4.63
C ASP A 370 -5.81 -11.64 3.54
N GLN A 371 -6.05 -11.98 2.26
CA GLN A 371 -5.18 -11.57 1.15
C GLN A 371 -5.45 -10.13 0.66
N GLY A 372 -6.38 -9.41 1.30
CA GLY A 372 -6.68 -8.01 1.01
C GLY A 372 -7.79 -7.82 -0.03
N ARG A 373 -7.89 -6.58 -0.51
CA ARG A 373 -8.93 -6.01 -1.38
C ARG A 373 -8.32 -5.40 -2.67
N PRO A 374 -7.67 -6.17 -3.54
CA PRO A 374 -7.03 -5.62 -4.74
C PRO A 374 -8.06 -5.03 -5.71
N GLY A 375 -7.65 -4.03 -6.51
CA GLY A 375 -8.47 -3.48 -7.60
C GLY A 375 -9.33 -2.27 -7.26
N HIS A 376 -9.13 -1.67 -6.07
CA HIS A 376 -9.86 -0.49 -5.61
C HIS A 376 -8.95 0.72 -5.28
N ALA A 377 -7.69 0.69 -5.69
CA ALA A 377 -6.74 1.79 -5.50
C ALA A 377 -7.18 3.05 -6.26
N ALA A 378 -7.84 2.88 -7.42
CA ALA A 378 -8.47 3.98 -8.15
C ALA A 378 -9.61 4.68 -7.38
N GLU A 379 -10.10 4.12 -6.27
CA GLU A 379 -11.15 4.66 -5.39
C GLU A 379 -10.58 5.21 -4.06
N GLY A 380 -9.25 5.22 -3.90
CA GLY A 380 -8.61 5.64 -2.66
C GLY A 380 -8.42 4.51 -1.65
N ILE A 381 -8.73 3.26 -2.02
CA ILE A 381 -8.74 2.09 -1.12
C ILE A 381 -7.47 1.27 -1.32
N ALA A 382 -6.63 1.17 -0.29
CA ALA A 382 -5.44 0.33 -0.34
C ALA A 382 -5.81 -1.16 -0.38
N ALA A 383 -4.99 -1.97 -1.05
CA ALA A 383 -5.21 -3.42 -1.10
C ALA A 383 -5.11 -4.08 0.29
N SER A 384 -4.31 -3.53 1.22
CA SER A 384 -4.12 -4.07 2.56
C SER A 384 -3.79 -5.58 2.54
N GLY A 385 -4.32 -6.34 3.51
CA GLY A 385 -4.11 -7.78 3.67
C GLY A 385 -2.87 -8.12 4.49
N ALA A 386 -2.57 -9.41 4.59
CA ALA A 386 -1.38 -9.91 5.27
C ALA A 386 -0.11 -9.26 4.71
N ALA A 387 0.76 -8.74 5.59
CA ALA A 387 2.01 -8.15 5.16
C ALA A 387 3.00 -9.21 4.63
N ASP A 388 3.03 -10.38 5.26
CA ASP A 388 3.68 -11.60 4.79
C ASP A 388 2.60 -12.58 4.33
N ARG A 389 2.35 -12.54 3.02
CA ARG A 389 1.22 -13.24 2.41
C ARG A 389 1.46 -14.75 2.40
N ALA A 390 2.70 -15.18 2.16
CA ALA A 390 3.09 -16.59 2.15
C ALA A 390 2.90 -17.25 3.52
N ALA A 391 3.22 -16.56 4.62
CA ALA A 391 3.02 -17.11 5.96
C ALA A 391 1.53 -17.34 6.27
N LEU A 392 0.65 -16.40 5.92
CA LEU A 392 -0.80 -16.59 6.10
C LEU A 392 -1.32 -17.76 5.24
N ARG A 393 -0.97 -17.81 3.95
CA ARG A 393 -1.37 -18.92 3.06
C ARG A 393 -0.92 -20.27 3.61
N THR A 394 0.32 -20.33 4.11
CA THR A 394 0.88 -21.52 4.73
C THR A 394 0.12 -21.93 5.98
N ALA A 395 -0.14 -20.99 6.90
CA ALA A 395 -0.92 -21.28 8.12
C ALA A 395 -2.31 -21.84 7.78
N ASN A 396 -3.01 -21.21 6.83
CA ASN A 396 -4.32 -21.65 6.37
C ASN A 396 -4.27 -23.05 5.75
N ARG A 397 -3.34 -23.30 4.83
CA ARG A 397 -3.17 -24.59 4.19
C ARG A 397 -2.98 -25.70 5.24
N LEU A 398 -2.13 -25.46 6.24
CA LEU A 398 -1.81 -26.43 7.29
C LEU A 398 -3.00 -26.79 8.21
N VAL A 399 -3.99 -25.91 8.36
CA VAL A 399 -5.26 -26.25 9.07
C VAL A 399 -6.38 -26.74 8.15
N GLY A 400 -6.11 -26.86 6.84
CA GLY A 400 -7.09 -27.25 5.83
C GLY A 400 -8.10 -26.15 5.47
N ASN A 401 -7.71 -24.87 5.59
CA ASN A 401 -8.50 -23.76 5.08
C ASN A 401 -8.13 -23.46 3.61
N PRO A 402 -9.01 -22.76 2.86
CA PRO A 402 -8.59 -22.00 1.69
C PRO A 402 -7.41 -21.09 2.03
N GLU A 403 -6.40 -21.00 1.15
CA GLU A 403 -5.17 -20.23 1.44
C GLU A 403 -5.45 -18.73 1.64
N ASP A 404 -6.55 -18.23 1.08
CA ASP A 404 -6.99 -16.85 1.16
C ASP A 404 -7.87 -16.52 2.38
N ALA A 405 -8.21 -17.51 3.22
CA ALA A 405 -9.00 -17.29 4.43
C ALA A 405 -8.33 -16.30 5.39
N ALA A 406 -9.12 -15.59 6.20
CA ALA A 406 -8.55 -14.67 7.17
C ALA A 406 -7.92 -15.41 8.37
N GLY A 407 -6.83 -14.84 8.87
CA GLY A 407 -6.13 -15.22 10.09
C GLY A 407 -5.82 -13.98 10.95
N ILE A 408 -5.29 -14.18 12.15
CA ILE A 408 -4.77 -13.08 12.95
C ILE A 408 -3.31 -12.84 12.62
N GLU A 409 -2.98 -11.68 12.07
CA GLU A 409 -1.61 -11.16 12.02
C GLU A 409 -1.23 -10.63 13.40
N ILE A 410 -0.26 -11.28 14.04
CA ILE A 410 0.31 -10.95 15.35
C ILE A 410 1.63 -10.25 15.11
N THR A 411 1.75 -9.00 15.54
CA THR A 411 2.98 -8.21 15.41
C THR A 411 3.83 -8.38 16.67
N MET A 412 5.10 -8.77 16.51
CA MET A 412 6.13 -8.96 17.54
C MET A 412 5.85 -10.03 18.62
N GLY A 413 4.63 -10.54 18.73
CA GLY A 413 4.23 -11.59 19.68
C GLY A 413 3.52 -11.03 20.92
N GLY A 414 3.49 -11.82 21.99
CA GLY A 414 2.79 -11.49 23.24
C GLY A 414 1.26 -11.65 23.18
N PHE A 415 0.76 -12.38 22.19
CA PHE A 415 -0.68 -12.59 21.98
C PHE A 415 -1.19 -13.74 22.86
N ARG A 416 -2.31 -13.52 23.55
CA ARG A 416 -2.97 -14.50 24.41
C ARG A 416 -4.46 -14.53 24.13
N ALA A 417 -5.04 -15.72 24.03
CA ALA A 417 -6.46 -15.91 23.77
C ALA A 417 -7.00 -17.17 24.48
N VAL A 418 -8.31 -17.23 24.73
CA VAL A 418 -9.01 -18.42 25.24
C VAL A 418 -9.98 -18.94 24.18
N ALA A 419 -9.93 -20.24 23.91
CA ALA A 419 -10.86 -20.90 23.00
C ALA A 419 -12.30 -20.88 23.55
N ARG A 420 -13.27 -20.65 22.67
CA ARG A 420 -14.72 -20.70 22.96
C ARG A 420 -15.40 -21.96 22.42
N ALA A 421 -14.65 -22.78 21.68
CA ALA A 421 -15.04 -24.08 21.16
C ALA A 421 -13.79 -24.96 21.03
N ASP A 422 -13.95 -26.24 20.70
CA ASP A 422 -12.80 -27.08 20.34
C ASP A 422 -12.31 -26.71 18.94
N LEU A 423 -11.05 -26.28 18.83
CA LEU A 423 -10.46 -25.74 17.61
C LEU A 423 -9.22 -26.55 17.18
N HIS A 424 -8.81 -26.34 15.93
CA HIS A 424 -7.47 -26.70 15.45
C HIS A 424 -6.80 -25.44 14.90
N VAL A 425 -5.54 -25.24 15.27
CA VAL A 425 -4.81 -24.00 14.96
C VAL A 425 -3.40 -24.24 14.47
N VAL A 426 -2.90 -23.30 13.69
CA VAL A 426 -1.49 -23.21 13.28
C VAL A 426 -1.03 -21.77 13.49
N VAL A 427 0.22 -21.62 13.95
CA VAL A 427 0.92 -20.33 13.89
C VAL A 427 2.10 -20.48 12.92
N ALA A 428 2.16 -19.60 11.92
CA ALA A 428 3.25 -19.53 10.93
C ALA A 428 3.86 -18.11 10.88
N GLY A 429 4.92 -17.91 10.11
CA GLY A 429 5.62 -16.62 9.97
C GLY A 429 6.76 -16.47 10.99
N ALA A 430 6.72 -15.39 11.76
CA ALA A 430 7.69 -15.09 12.81
C ALA A 430 7.78 -16.21 13.85
N TRP A 431 8.96 -16.34 14.45
CA TRP A 431 9.35 -17.47 15.26
C TRP A 431 9.50 -17.10 16.72
N GLY A 432 8.83 -17.83 17.60
CA GLY A 432 8.91 -17.68 19.04
C GLY A 432 8.19 -18.82 19.76
N PRO A 433 8.29 -18.91 21.10
CA PRO A 433 7.60 -19.92 21.87
C PRO A 433 6.07 -19.82 21.71
N ILE A 434 5.41 -20.95 21.46
CA ILE A 434 3.94 -21.05 21.44
C ILE A 434 3.54 -22.08 22.47
N ARG A 435 2.50 -21.77 23.26
CA ARG A 435 1.97 -22.67 24.28
C ARG A 435 0.46 -22.79 24.17
N ILE A 436 -0.06 -24.01 24.29
CA ILE A 436 -1.49 -24.30 24.45
C ILE A 436 -1.66 -24.99 25.80
N ASP A 437 -2.48 -24.43 26.68
CA ASP A 437 -2.68 -24.90 28.05
C ASP A 437 -1.34 -25.09 28.81
N GLY A 438 -0.44 -24.13 28.64
CA GLY A 438 0.91 -24.14 29.23
C GLY A 438 1.91 -25.12 28.60
N ARG A 439 1.49 -25.98 27.66
CA ARG A 439 2.37 -26.93 26.96
C ARG A 439 2.96 -26.30 25.71
N ALA A 440 4.27 -26.42 25.53
CA ALA A 440 4.94 -25.95 24.32
C ALA A 440 4.47 -26.75 23.09
N VAL A 441 4.24 -26.04 21.99
CA VAL A 441 3.83 -26.61 20.70
C VAL A 441 4.67 -26.01 19.58
N ASP A 442 4.85 -26.77 18.50
CA ASP A 442 5.67 -26.37 17.37
C ASP A 442 4.93 -25.39 16.44
N PRO A 443 5.59 -24.33 15.93
CA PRO A 443 5.03 -23.52 14.84
C PRO A 443 4.94 -24.35 13.55
N TYR A 444 4.12 -23.93 12.60
CA TYR A 444 3.90 -24.64 11.33
C TYR A 444 3.37 -26.08 11.45
N THR A 445 2.84 -26.46 12.61
CA THR A 445 2.13 -27.73 12.84
C THR A 445 0.72 -27.45 13.34
N ALA A 446 -0.26 -28.25 12.89
CA ALA A 446 -1.63 -28.11 13.35
C ALA A 446 -1.81 -28.74 14.73
N HIS A 447 -2.28 -27.95 15.69
CA HIS A 447 -2.49 -28.38 17.08
C HIS A 447 -3.96 -28.28 17.48
N PRO A 448 -4.48 -29.24 18.26
CA PRO A 448 -5.77 -29.08 18.90
C PRO A 448 -5.71 -27.99 19.98
N TRP A 449 -6.75 -27.16 20.03
CA TRP A 449 -6.93 -26.12 21.05
C TRP A 449 -8.32 -26.29 21.67
N SER A 450 -8.37 -26.97 22.81
CA SER A 450 -9.62 -27.32 23.49
C SER A 450 -10.35 -26.10 24.04
N SER A 451 -11.68 -26.18 24.05
CA SER A 451 -12.55 -25.14 24.60
C SER A 451 -12.16 -24.79 26.04
N GLY A 452 -12.08 -23.48 26.34
CA GLY A 452 -11.77 -22.97 27.66
C GLY A 452 -10.28 -22.90 28.02
N THR A 453 -9.37 -23.44 27.19
CA THR A 453 -7.93 -23.36 27.45
C THR A 453 -7.27 -22.18 26.73
N GLU A 454 -6.10 -21.77 27.21
CA GLU A 454 -5.36 -20.62 26.70
C GLU A 454 -4.37 -21.01 25.58
N LEU A 455 -4.34 -20.21 24.52
CA LEU A 455 -3.23 -20.12 23.57
C LEU A 455 -2.38 -18.90 23.92
N HIS A 456 -1.07 -19.09 24.05
CA HIS A 456 -0.09 -18.03 24.25
C HIS A 456 0.98 -18.09 23.16
N VAL A 457 1.03 -17.06 22.31
CA VAL A 457 2.11 -16.79 21.36
C VAL A 457 3.02 -15.76 22.00
N ASP A 458 4.16 -16.20 22.50
CA ASP A 458 5.13 -15.37 23.23
C ASP A 458 5.82 -14.37 22.27
N TRP A 459 6.73 -13.55 22.79
CA TRP A 459 7.50 -12.61 21.98
C TRP A 459 8.36 -13.35 20.94
N PHE A 460 8.35 -12.86 19.71
CA PHE A 460 9.13 -13.47 18.64
C PHE A 460 10.63 -13.19 18.81
N ALA A 461 11.41 -14.26 18.78
CA ALA A 461 12.86 -14.23 18.71
C ALA A 461 13.33 -13.85 17.31
N HIS A 462 12.65 -14.34 16.27
CA HIS A 462 12.96 -14.04 14.87
C HIS A 462 11.74 -13.55 14.09
N GLY A 463 11.94 -12.57 13.22
CA GLY A 463 10.87 -11.99 12.40
C GLY A 463 9.92 -11.09 13.18
N ALA A 464 9.03 -10.41 12.45
CA ALA A 464 8.16 -9.38 12.98
C ALA A 464 6.69 -9.80 13.06
N ARG A 465 6.23 -10.71 12.18
CA ARG A 465 4.80 -10.99 11.98
C ARG A 465 4.52 -12.49 11.96
N GLY A 466 3.75 -12.96 12.92
CA GLY A 466 3.21 -14.31 12.96
C GLY A 466 1.73 -14.33 12.54
N TYR A 467 1.24 -15.46 12.05
CA TYR A 467 -0.15 -15.63 11.60
C TYR A 467 -0.78 -16.81 12.29
N LEU A 468 -1.80 -16.55 13.11
CA LEU A 468 -2.67 -17.56 13.68
C LEU A 468 -3.81 -17.86 12.72
N ALA A 469 -3.82 -19.07 12.16
CA ALA A 469 -4.94 -19.61 11.41
C ALA A 469 -5.72 -20.59 12.29
N VAL A 470 -7.05 -20.55 12.16
CA VAL A 470 -7.96 -21.48 12.84
C VAL A 470 -8.77 -22.22 11.79
N ARG A 471 -8.87 -23.53 11.92
CA ARG A 471 -9.64 -24.38 11.02
C ARG A 471 -11.10 -23.90 10.93
N GLY A 472 -11.60 -23.68 9.71
CA GLY A 472 -12.90 -23.05 9.42
C GLY A 472 -12.79 -21.57 9.00
N GLY A 473 -11.59 -20.99 9.05
CA GLY A 473 -11.33 -19.58 8.74
C GLY A 473 -11.82 -18.64 9.84
N LEU A 474 -11.24 -17.44 9.92
CA LEU A 474 -11.68 -16.41 10.87
C LEU A 474 -12.49 -15.32 10.17
N ALA A 475 -13.38 -14.70 10.93
CA ALA A 475 -14.17 -13.54 10.52
C ALA A 475 -14.36 -12.59 11.71
N PRO A 476 -14.62 -11.29 11.48
CA PRO A 476 -15.06 -10.40 12.56
C PRO A 476 -16.42 -10.86 13.10
N ALA A 477 -16.77 -10.42 14.31
CA ALA A 477 -17.99 -10.90 14.99
C ALA A 477 -19.30 -10.61 14.24
N ASP A 478 -19.34 -9.57 13.41
CA ASP A 478 -20.47 -9.25 12.53
C ASP A 478 -20.39 -9.92 11.14
N ALA A 479 -19.32 -10.68 10.89
CA ALA A 479 -18.96 -11.31 9.63
C ALA A 479 -19.01 -10.35 8.42
N ARG A 480 -18.88 -9.04 8.66
CA ARG A 480 -18.99 -8.03 7.60
C ARG A 480 -17.66 -7.88 6.89
N ALA A 481 -17.59 -8.39 5.67
CA ALA A 481 -16.55 -8.04 4.73
C ALA A 481 -16.79 -6.60 4.26
N ILE A 482 -15.70 -5.85 4.09
CA ILE A 482 -15.71 -4.55 3.43
C ILE A 482 -15.03 -4.80 2.10
N VAL A 483 -15.57 -4.36 0.97
CA VAL A 483 -14.95 -4.56 -0.36
C VAL A 483 -14.33 -5.97 -0.50
N ASP A 484 -15.18 -6.98 -0.23
CA ASP A 484 -14.88 -8.42 -0.26
C ASP A 484 -13.68 -8.91 0.59
N SER A 485 -13.27 -8.15 1.62
CA SER A 485 -12.15 -8.49 2.50
C SER A 485 -12.39 -8.14 3.98
N PHE A 486 -11.86 -9.00 4.85
CA PHE A 486 -11.76 -8.84 6.30
C PHE A 486 -10.43 -8.19 6.76
N ALA A 487 -9.55 -7.80 5.84
CA ALA A 487 -8.29 -7.17 6.17
C ALA A 487 -8.47 -5.82 6.87
N THR A 488 -7.66 -5.60 7.89
CA THR A 488 -7.54 -4.32 8.59
C THR A 488 -6.54 -3.41 7.88
N ASP A 489 -7.02 -2.32 7.29
CA ASP A 489 -6.20 -1.22 6.78
C ASP A 489 -5.95 -0.20 7.90
N THR A 490 -4.71 -0.14 8.35
CA THR A 490 -4.31 0.69 9.48
C THR A 490 -4.19 2.19 9.16
N LEU A 491 -4.06 2.55 7.88
CA LEU A 491 -4.01 3.95 7.45
C LEU A 491 -5.41 4.53 7.32
N SER A 492 -6.29 3.84 6.58
CA SER A 492 -7.65 4.33 6.33
C SER A 492 -8.63 4.01 7.46
N GLY A 493 -8.32 2.98 8.26
CA GLY A 493 -9.24 2.41 9.25
C GLY A 493 -10.33 1.53 8.64
N LEU A 494 -10.17 1.09 7.38
CA LEU A 494 -11.07 0.13 6.76
C LEU A 494 -10.85 -1.28 7.32
N GLY A 495 -11.94 -2.05 7.37
CA GLY A 495 -11.96 -3.38 7.94
C GLY A 495 -12.18 -3.38 9.45
N PRO A 496 -12.04 -4.55 10.09
CA PRO A 496 -12.13 -4.70 11.53
C PRO A 496 -11.08 -3.86 12.25
N ALA A 497 -11.38 -3.38 13.46
CA ALA A 497 -10.37 -2.74 14.29
C ALA A 497 -9.32 -3.75 14.76
N ALA A 498 -8.14 -3.25 15.16
CA ALA A 498 -7.16 -4.07 15.88
C ALA A 498 -7.78 -4.64 17.16
N LEU A 499 -7.48 -5.91 17.45
CA LEU A 499 -8.06 -6.62 18.58
C LEU A 499 -7.65 -5.97 19.91
N ARG A 500 -8.61 -5.92 20.84
CA ARG A 500 -8.43 -5.53 22.23
C ARG A 500 -8.72 -6.71 23.15
N ALA A 501 -8.26 -6.60 24.39
CA ALA A 501 -8.62 -7.54 25.44
C ALA A 501 -10.16 -7.62 25.57
N GLY A 502 -10.70 -8.84 25.55
CA GLY A 502 -12.13 -9.12 25.60
C GLY A 502 -12.82 -9.26 24.24
N ASP A 503 -12.17 -8.85 23.14
CA ASP A 503 -12.76 -8.98 21.80
C ASP A 503 -12.93 -10.46 21.44
N VAL A 504 -14.05 -10.78 20.81
CA VAL A 504 -14.39 -12.13 20.36
C VAL A 504 -14.25 -12.20 18.84
N VAL A 505 -13.50 -13.19 18.37
CA VAL A 505 -13.36 -13.52 16.95
C VAL A 505 -14.21 -14.75 16.65
N THR A 506 -14.86 -14.78 15.49
CA THR A 506 -15.76 -15.87 15.09
C THR A 506 -15.16 -16.71 13.97
N LEU A 507 -15.65 -17.94 13.83
CA LEU A 507 -15.37 -18.76 12.65
C LEU A 507 -16.13 -18.22 11.44
N ALA A 508 -15.46 -18.18 10.28
CA ALA A 508 -16.07 -17.76 9.02
C ALA A 508 -17.02 -18.82 8.45
N GLY A 509 -16.71 -20.10 8.66
CA GLY A 509 -17.56 -21.20 8.20
C GLY A 509 -17.14 -22.55 8.76
N THR A 510 -17.76 -23.60 8.21
CA THR A 510 -17.41 -24.99 8.50
C THR A 510 -16.22 -25.44 7.68
N PRO A 511 -15.30 -26.26 8.23
CA PRO A 511 -14.13 -26.74 7.50
C PRO A 511 -14.53 -27.58 6.29
N LEU A 512 -13.93 -27.31 5.13
CA LEU A 512 -14.31 -27.94 3.85
C LEU A 512 -13.45 -29.16 3.48
N THR A 513 -12.19 -29.19 3.90
CA THR A 513 -11.24 -30.25 3.56
C THR A 513 -10.60 -30.84 4.81
N PRO A 514 -10.14 -32.11 4.81
CA PRO A 514 -9.36 -32.65 5.93
C PRO A 514 -8.11 -31.84 6.22
N ILE A 515 -7.60 -31.89 7.46
CA ILE A 515 -6.26 -31.38 7.77
C ILE A 515 -5.28 -32.21 6.94
N PRO A 516 -4.44 -31.58 6.09
CA PRO A 516 -3.46 -32.33 5.32
C PRO A 516 -2.49 -33.05 6.27
N PRO A 517 -1.98 -34.23 5.89
CA PRO A 517 -0.88 -34.83 6.63
C PRO A 517 0.29 -33.86 6.66
N ASP A 518 1.00 -33.81 7.78
CA ASP A 518 2.13 -32.88 7.97
C ASP A 518 3.09 -32.95 6.77
N ASP A 519 3.33 -31.78 6.19
CA ASP A 519 4.32 -31.65 5.12
C ASP A 519 5.70 -31.89 5.75
N LEU A 520 6.46 -32.86 5.24
CA LEU A 520 7.82 -33.17 5.73
C LEU A 520 8.85 -32.09 5.35
N HIS A 521 8.41 -30.84 5.24
CA HIS A 521 9.25 -29.70 4.94
C HIS A 521 9.85 -29.15 6.24
N PRO A 522 11.19 -29.09 6.37
CA PRO A 522 11.81 -28.49 7.55
C PRO A 522 11.58 -26.97 7.55
N TRP A 523 10.73 -26.49 8.46
CA TRP A 523 10.55 -25.07 8.69
C TRP A 523 11.71 -24.49 9.49
N SER A 524 12.17 -23.30 9.10
CA SER A 524 13.25 -22.58 9.79
C SER A 524 12.78 -21.19 10.19
N PRO A 525 13.33 -20.61 11.27
CA PRO A 525 13.09 -19.21 11.59
C PRO A 525 13.41 -18.30 10.40
N PRO A 526 12.64 -17.22 10.19
CA PRO A 526 12.96 -16.26 9.13
C PRO A 526 14.32 -15.62 9.42
N ALA A 527 15.10 -15.40 8.37
CA ALA A 527 16.29 -14.58 8.47
C ALA A 527 15.87 -13.13 8.80
N ASP A 528 16.51 -12.49 9.77
CA ASP A 528 16.13 -11.13 10.19
C ASP A 528 17.30 -10.23 10.63
N ALA A 529 18.53 -10.75 10.59
CA ALA A 529 19.74 -9.99 10.93
C ALA A 529 20.26 -9.13 9.75
N LEU A 530 20.27 -9.70 8.54
CA LEU A 530 20.57 -9.01 7.28
C LEU A 530 19.68 -9.60 6.18
N LEU A 531 18.79 -8.79 5.64
CA LEU A 531 17.90 -9.19 4.55
C LEU A 531 18.44 -8.68 3.22
N GLU A 532 18.53 -9.58 2.24
CA GLU A 532 18.78 -9.21 0.86
C GLU A 532 17.46 -9.03 0.10
N ILE A 533 17.15 -7.79 -0.26
CA ILE A 533 15.88 -7.42 -0.87
C ILE A 533 16.11 -7.09 -2.35
N ALA A 534 15.40 -7.80 -3.24
CA ALA A 534 15.48 -7.55 -4.68
C ALA A 534 14.66 -6.31 -5.05
N LEU A 535 15.26 -5.42 -5.84
CA LEU A 535 14.65 -4.20 -6.34
C LEU A 535 14.48 -4.27 -7.86
N ALA A 536 13.27 -3.98 -8.31
CA ALA A 536 12.93 -3.71 -9.69
C ALA A 536 12.96 -2.20 -9.98
N PRO A 537 13.10 -1.77 -11.25
CA PRO A 537 13.16 -0.36 -11.62
C PRO A 537 11.93 0.45 -11.16
N GLY A 538 12.18 1.64 -10.62
CA GLY A 538 11.16 2.62 -10.26
C GLY A 538 10.99 3.70 -11.33
N PRO A 539 9.86 4.42 -11.33
CA PRO A 539 9.55 5.40 -12.37
C PRO A 539 10.38 6.69 -12.29
N ARG A 540 11.01 6.98 -11.15
CA ARG A 540 11.68 8.25 -10.86
C ARG A 540 13.16 8.09 -10.48
N ALA A 541 13.82 7.02 -10.93
CA ALA A 541 15.27 6.84 -10.74
C ALA A 541 16.07 8.04 -11.30
N ASP A 542 15.55 8.70 -12.34
CA ASP A 542 16.11 9.92 -12.97
C ASP A 542 16.11 11.18 -12.08
N TRP A 543 15.48 11.13 -10.90
CA TRP A 543 15.52 12.20 -9.89
C TRP A 543 16.74 12.15 -8.98
N PHE A 544 17.59 11.16 -9.16
CA PHE A 544 18.74 10.91 -8.31
C PHE A 544 19.98 10.79 -9.19
N ALA A 545 21.13 11.22 -8.66
CA ALA A 545 22.37 11.17 -9.42
C ALA A 545 22.78 9.70 -9.62
N ALA A 546 22.96 9.28 -10.88
CA ALA A 546 23.74 8.09 -11.15
C ALA A 546 25.20 8.38 -10.76
N ALA A 547 25.87 7.45 -10.07
CA ALA A 547 27.32 7.55 -9.95
C ALA A 547 27.93 7.50 -11.37
N PRO A 548 28.98 8.28 -11.69
CA PRO A 548 29.62 8.18 -12.98
C PRO A 548 30.13 6.75 -13.18
N ASN A 549 29.61 6.05 -14.19
CA ASN A 549 30.15 4.76 -14.60
C ASN A 549 31.27 5.01 -15.63
N PRO A 550 32.56 4.85 -15.27
CA PRO A 550 33.68 5.15 -16.16
C PRO A 550 33.79 4.19 -17.36
N THR A 551 33.00 3.12 -17.42
CA THR A 551 32.98 2.15 -18.53
C THR A 551 31.71 2.19 -19.38
N ALA A 552 30.72 3.04 -19.05
CA ALA A 552 29.51 3.17 -19.85
C ALA A 552 29.77 3.99 -21.11
N THR A 553 29.59 3.38 -22.28
CA THR A 553 29.59 4.10 -23.56
C THR A 553 28.33 4.96 -23.69
N ALA A 554 28.42 6.08 -24.40
CA ALA A 554 27.31 7.03 -24.59
C ALA A 554 26.01 6.41 -25.17
N ALA A 555 26.08 5.22 -25.77
CA ALA A 555 24.91 4.47 -26.24
C ALA A 555 24.08 3.83 -25.10
N ALA A 556 24.70 3.52 -23.95
CA ALA A 556 24.02 2.95 -22.78
C ALA A 556 23.22 4.00 -21.99
N ALA A 557 23.56 5.28 -22.12
CA ALA A 557 22.95 6.40 -21.40
C ALA A 557 21.51 6.76 -21.84
N THR A 558 20.89 5.97 -22.73
CA THR A 558 19.54 6.23 -23.25
C THR A 558 18.43 5.69 -22.33
N HIS A 559 18.77 4.93 -21.29
CA HIS A 559 17.78 4.42 -20.34
C HIS A 559 17.82 5.23 -19.04
N ALA A 560 16.72 5.88 -18.69
CA ALA A 560 16.44 6.41 -17.36
C ALA A 560 16.31 5.30 -16.27
N ALA A 561 16.96 4.15 -16.46
CA ALA A 561 16.73 2.89 -15.77
C ALA A 561 17.79 2.55 -14.70
N ASP A 562 18.84 3.36 -14.55
CA ASP A 562 19.89 3.09 -13.58
C ASP A 562 19.48 3.63 -12.21
N ILE A 563 19.15 2.70 -11.31
CA ILE A 563 18.93 2.99 -9.89
C ILE A 563 20.29 3.40 -9.28
N PRO A 564 20.38 4.50 -8.51
CA PRO A 564 21.65 4.98 -7.96
C PRO A 564 22.42 3.93 -7.16
N THR A 565 23.72 3.81 -7.44
CA THR A 565 24.61 2.85 -6.78
C THR A 565 24.59 2.98 -5.25
N ALA A 566 24.46 4.21 -4.74
CA ALA A 566 24.36 4.49 -3.31
C ALA A 566 23.21 3.71 -2.62
N LEU A 567 22.11 3.44 -3.32
CA LEU A 567 21.02 2.63 -2.77
C LEU A 567 21.47 1.18 -2.53
N PHE A 568 22.25 0.58 -3.44
CA PHE A 568 22.68 -0.82 -3.37
C PHE A 568 23.95 -1.06 -2.54
N GLU A 569 24.85 -0.08 -2.49
CA GLU A 569 26.10 -0.18 -1.71
C GLU A 569 25.87 0.08 -0.22
N THR A 570 24.79 0.78 0.13
CA THR A 570 24.45 1.08 1.52
C THR A 570 23.77 -0.13 2.17
N ILE A 571 24.21 -0.47 3.38
CA ILE A 571 23.43 -1.30 4.30
C ILE A 571 22.52 -0.37 5.07
N TRP A 572 21.22 -0.49 4.83
CA TRP A 572 20.19 0.32 5.48
C TRP A 572 19.75 -0.34 6.78
N THR A 573 19.28 0.45 7.74
CA THR A 573 18.72 -0.07 8.98
C THR A 573 17.23 0.26 9.03
N VAL A 574 16.38 -0.71 9.33
CA VAL A 574 14.96 -0.46 9.55
C VAL A 574 14.79 0.36 10.83
N SER A 575 14.16 1.52 10.72
CA SER A 575 13.93 2.41 11.86
C SER A 575 12.85 1.87 12.81
N ASN A 576 12.73 2.48 13.99
CA ASN A 576 11.64 2.20 14.95
C ASN A 576 10.26 2.74 14.52
N GLN A 577 10.18 3.43 13.37
CA GLN A 577 8.96 3.98 12.81
C GLN A 577 8.32 3.06 11.75
N ALA A 578 8.83 1.84 11.59
CA ALA A 578 8.31 0.89 10.63
C ALA A 578 6.96 0.32 11.07
N ASP A 579 5.99 0.27 10.16
CA ASP A 579 4.66 -0.28 10.39
C ASP A 579 4.09 -0.95 9.12
N ARG A 580 2.76 -1.09 9.02
CA ARG A 580 2.08 -1.65 7.84
C ARG A 580 1.88 -0.63 6.71
N VAL A 581 1.98 0.67 7.01
CA VAL A 581 1.89 1.76 6.03
C VAL A 581 3.22 1.92 5.31
N GLY A 582 4.33 1.87 6.04
CA GLY A 582 5.66 1.90 5.44
C GLY A 582 6.81 1.59 6.39
N ILE A 583 7.95 1.25 5.79
CA ILE A 583 9.20 0.93 6.47
C ILE A 583 10.19 2.06 6.15
N ARG A 584 10.46 2.92 7.14
CA ARG A 584 11.45 3.99 7.02
C ARG A 584 12.85 3.46 7.30
N LEU A 585 13.81 3.86 6.48
CA LEU A 585 15.19 3.39 6.53
C LEU A 585 16.16 4.46 7.02
N ASP A 586 16.95 4.09 8.01
CA ASP A 586 18.08 4.87 8.49
C ASP A 586 19.35 4.51 7.68
N GLY A 587 20.08 5.54 7.28
CA GLY A 587 21.28 5.45 6.44
C GLY A 587 21.67 6.83 5.89
N PRO A 588 22.75 6.93 5.10
CA PRO A 588 23.10 8.17 4.43
C PRO A 588 21.94 8.67 3.54
N PRO A 589 21.55 9.96 3.63
CA PRO A 589 20.45 10.48 2.83
C PRO A 589 20.80 10.44 1.34
N LEU A 590 19.82 10.07 0.52
CA LEU A 590 19.94 10.08 -0.94
C LEU A 590 19.72 11.49 -1.47
N THR A 591 20.67 11.97 -2.27
CA THR A 591 20.59 13.31 -2.88
C THR A 591 19.70 13.30 -4.12
N ARG A 592 18.67 14.14 -4.09
CA ARG A 592 17.84 14.44 -5.27
C ARG A 592 18.54 15.45 -6.17
N THR A 593 18.56 15.19 -7.47
CA THR A 593 19.02 16.14 -8.50
C THR A 593 17.94 17.17 -8.85
N ARG A 594 16.69 16.92 -8.45
CA ARG A 594 15.53 17.79 -8.68
C ARG A 594 14.89 18.21 -7.36
N ALA A 595 14.85 19.53 -7.14
CA ALA A 595 14.28 20.14 -5.93
C ALA A 595 12.76 20.40 -6.00
N GLY A 596 12.13 20.24 -7.17
CA GLY A 596 10.69 20.46 -7.35
C GLY A 596 9.82 19.43 -6.63
N GLU A 597 8.54 19.73 -6.50
CA GLU A 597 7.53 18.79 -6.03
C GLU A 597 7.07 17.88 -7.19
N LEU A 598 6.80 16.61 -6.89
CA LEU A 598 6.22 15.68 -7.85
C LEU A 598 4.69 15.72 -7.68
N PRO A 599 3.91 16.02 -8.75
CA PRO A 599 2.47 15.84 -8.71
C PRO A 599 2.13 14.42 -8.26
N SER A 600 1.00 14.21 -7.60
CA SER A 600 0.66 12.86 -7.13
C SER A 600 0.56 11.84 -8.27
N GLU A 601 1.04 10.64 -7.98
CA GLU A 601 1.05 9.48 -8.87
C GLU A 601 0.52 8.26 -8.13
N GLY A 602 -0.02 7.29 -8.87
CA GLY A 602 -0.42 6.00 -8.30
C GLY A 602 0.76 5.27 -7.65
N MET A 603 0.50 4.58 -6.54
CA MET A 603 1.49 3.86 -5.73
C MET A 603 1.13 2.39 -5.60
N LEU A 604 2.15 1.54 -5.47
CA LEU A 604 2.00 0.12 -5.15
C LEU A 604 2.80 -0.22 -3.88
N PRO A 605 2.35 -1.21 -3.08
CA PRO A 605 3.17 -1.78 -2.02
C PRO A 605 4.53 -2.24 -2.57
N GLY A 606 5.59 -1.91 -1.85
CA GLY A 606 6.99 -2.10 -2.25
C GLY A 606 7.64 -0.87 -2.90
N ALA A 607 6.88 0.16 -3.27
CA ALA A 607 7.45 1.39 -3.81
C ALA A 607 8.38 2.04 -2.77
N ILE A 608 9.59 2.41 -3.19
CA ILE A 608 10.58 3.08 -2.34
C ILE A 608 10.52 4.57 -2.64
N GLN A 609 9.80 5.32 -1.80
CA GLN A 609 9.74 6.77 -1.86
C GLN A 609 10.98 7.38 -1.22
N VAL A 610 11.47 8.49 -1.77
CA VAL A 610 12.52 9.29 -1.14
C VAL A 610 11.99 10.72 -0.91
N PRO A 611 11.60 11.07 0.32
CA PRO A 611 11.18 12.41 0.69
C PRO A 611 12.34 13.43 0.57
N PRO A 612 12.08 14.74 0.79
CA PRO A 612 13.10 15.78 0.70
C PRO A 612 14.28 15.62 1.66
N ASP A 613 14.11 14.91 2.78
CA ASP A 613 15.19 14.61 3.74
C ASP A 613 16.17 13.54 3.23
N GLY A 614 15.84 12.85 2.14
CA GLY A 614 16.68 11.84 1.49
C GLY A 614 16.58 10.45 2.11
N HIS A 615 15.76 10.22 3.14
CA HIS A 615 15.66 8.92 3.80
C HIS A 615 14.60 8.03 3.13
N PRO A 616 14.96 6.84 2.61
CA PRO A 616 14.00 6.00 1.89
C PRO A 616 12.87 5.49 2.79
N VAL A 617 11.66 5.43 2.22
CA VAL A 617 10.47 4.83 2.82
C VAL A 617 9.90 3.79 1.86
N ILE A 618 9.88 2.52 2.28
CA ILE A 618 9.27 1.45 1.50
C ILE A 618 7.80 1.35 1.88
N LEU A 619 6.88 1.53 0.92
CA LEU A 619 5.44 1.44 1.18
C LEU A 619 5.02 0.00 1.49
N GLY A 620 4.24 -0.18 2.55
CA GLY A 620 3.67 -1.45 2.98
C GLY A 620 2.30 -1.74 2.35
N PRO A 621 1.60 -2.80 2.79
CA PRO A 621 0.25 -3.16 2.29
C PRO A 621 -0.81 -2.09 2.56
N ASP A 622 -0.68 -1.32 3.64
CA ASP A 622 -1.61 -0.22 4.00
C ASP A 622 -1.07 1.15 3.54
N GLY A 623 -0.05 1.16 2.68
CA GLY A 623 0.51 2.39 2.13
C GLY A 623 -0.53 3.17 1.33
N PRO A 624 -0.37 4.50 1.21
CA PRO A 624 -1.30 5.32 0.43
C PRO A 624 -1.29 4.90 -1.04
N VAL A 625 -2.46 4.94 -1.69
CA VAL A 625 -2.62 4.56 -3.10
C VAL A 625 -2.10 5.62 -4.09
N THR A 626 -1.88 6.85 -3.60
CA THR A 626 -1.27 7.95 -4.35
C THR A 626 -0.21 8.64 -3.51
N GLY A 627 0.88 9.11 -4.10
CA GLY A 627 1.95 9.81 -3.38
C GLY A 627 2.65 10.87 -4.22
N GLY A 628 3.24 11.87 -3.56
CA GLY A 628 3.96 12.99 -4.19
C GLY A 628 5.49 12.95 -4.00
N TYR A 629 6.03 11.83 -3.53
CA TYR A 629 7.48 11.64 -3.41
C TYR A 629 8.00 10.75 -4.53
N PRO A 630 9.19 11.04 -5.10
CA PRO A 630 9.75 10.25 -6.19
C PRO A 630 10.03 8.82 -5.73
N VAL A 631 9.54 7.86 -6.52
CA VAL A 631 9.80 6.44 -6.33
C VAL A 631 11.07 6.04 -7.07
N ILE A 632 12.15 5.82 -6.31
CA ILE A 632 13.49 5.51 -6.86
C ILE A 632 13.58 4.08 -7.41
N ALA A 633 12.91 3.14 -6.74
CA ALA A 633 12.88 1.72 -7.06
C ALA A 633 11.62 1.09 -6.44
N VAL A 634 11.32 -0.15 -6.82
CA VAL A 634 10.19 -0.91 -6.25
C VAL A 634 10.71 -2.27 -5.80
N VAL A 635 10.41 -2.67 -4.57
CA VAL A 635 10.71 -4.02 -4.07
C VAL A 635 9.99 -5.04 -4.94
N ALA A 636 10.73 -6.00 -5.49
CA ALA A 636 10.18 -7.07 -6.31
C ALA A 636 9.17 -7.90 -5.49
N ASP A 637 8.11 -8.39 -6.13
CA ASP A 637 6.99 -9.00 -5.40
C ASP A 637 7.43 -10.21 -4.56
N ALA A 638 8.39 -10.98 -5.08
CA ALA A 638 8.98 -12.14 -4.39
C ALA A 638 9.79 -11.79 -3.13
N SER A 639 10.25 -10.54 -2.97
CA SER A 639 10.98 -10.10 -1.78
C SER A 639 10.11 -9.43 -0.72
N ARG A 640 8.82 -9.16 -1.04
CA ARG A 640 7.92 -8.43 -0.12
C ARG A 640 7.62 -9.22 1.15
N ASP A 641 7.38 -10.52 1.03
CA ASP A 641 7.02 -11.38 2.17
C ASP A 641 8.22 -11.49 3.15
N ALA A 642 9.46 -11.59 2.63
CA ALA A 642 10.67 -11.53 3.45
C ALA A 642 10.86 -10.16 4.12
N LEU A 643 10.63 -9.06 3.39
CA LEU A 643 10.70 -7.71 3.94
C LEU A 643 9.67 -7.49 5.06
N ALA A 644 8.50 -8.14 4.99
CA ALA A 644 7.49 -8.06 6.03
C ALA A 644 7.91 -8.73 7.36
N GLN A 645 9.01 -9.48 7.39
CA GLN A 645 9.60 -10.00 8.62
C GLN A 645 10.67 -9.07 9.21
N ALA A 646 11.02 -7.97 8.53
CA ALA A 646 11.99 -7.01 9.04
C ALA A 646 11.47 -6.29 10.29
N ARG A 647 12.33 -6.16 11.31
CA ARG A 647 12.06 -5.51 12.59
C ARG A 647 12.85 -4.20 12.69
N PRO A 648 12.49 -3.28 13.59
CA PRO A 648 13.40 -2.19 13.96
C PRO A 648 14.79 -2.73 14.30
N GLY A 649 15.82 -2.16 13.67
CA GLY A 649 17.21 -2.61 13.76
C GLY A 649 17.64 -3.68 12.74
N THR A 650 16.71 -4.31 12.03
CA THR A 650 17.06 -5.24 10.92
C THR A 650 17.86 -4.48 9.87
N ARG A 651 18.97 -5.08 9.43
CA ARG A 651 19.78 -4.53 8.34
C ARG A 651 19.25 -5.00 6.99
N LEU A 652 19.18 -4.11 6.02
CA LEU A 652 18.77 -4.41 4.65
C LEU A 652 19.93 -4.13 3.70
N ARG A 653 20.16 -5.05 2.77
CA ARG A 653 20.99 -4.84 1.59
C ARG A 653 20.13 -5.03 0.36
N PHE A 654 20.25 -4.11 -0.59
CA PHE A 654 19.51 -4.22 -1.84
C PHE A 654 20.33 -4.94 -2.91
N ARG A 655 19.63 -5.63 -3.81
CA ARG A 655 20.20 -6.20 -5.05
C ARG A 655 19.24 -5.98 -6.20
N HIS A 656 19.73 -6.04 -7.44
CA HIS A 656 18.85 -5.99 -8.60
C HIS A 656 17.96 -7.24 -8.66
N ALA A 657 16.70 -7.05 -9.04
CA ALA A 657 15.84 -8.14 -9.49
C ALA A 657 16.36 -8.67 -10.84
N HIS A 658 16.28 -9.99 -11.03
CA HIS A 658 16.72 -10.68 -12.25
C HIS A 658 15.57 -10.89 -13.21
#